data_AF-A0A972RKU0-F1
#
_entry.id   AF-A0A972RKU0-F1
#
_cell.length_a   1.000
_cell.length_b   1.000
_cell.length_c   1.000
_cell.angle_alpha   90.00
_cell.angle_beta   90.00
_cell.angle_gamma   90.00
#
_symmetry.space_group_name_H-M   'P 1'
#
loop_
_entity.id
_entity.type
_entity.pdbx_description
1 polymer ?
#
loop_
_entity_poly.entity_id
_entity_poly.type
_entity_poly.pdbx_seq_one_letter_code
_entity_poly.pdbx_strand_id
1 'polypeptide(L)'
;MSFRQNRTQRPWRRLSLERLEQRLVLDASMLRITEFMASNDNALLDAEGDSSDWLEIYNSGGDQVDLSGMYLTDRDDNLTKWAFPAATSLEAGEFLVVFASNKDTILAGGEIHTNFKLSSGGEFLALVNTNGVTILDQFAPEFPSQFEDISYGRAMEITGAATTLVDTGAQAKALVPTNESLGSTWLQPGFNDNSWPIAGPTGLGYENSPGNPINYTDEIQTMVPSGTTSLYVRLPFNLASSGDIGRLTLRMRYDDGFVAYLNGQKVAESNAPDSPTWDSLATALHDDGLSEQFEEFDISFGISALQAGSNVLAIHSLNLHSGSSDMLISPELIAESASIVSPEQIGFFSLATPGYANGDSIAGFVADPTFSVAHGYYETTQNVAIASATPGALIVYTTDASTPTVDGNLNITNGVAYTSPLNISGTTTLRAAAFKTDFQPSFVSASTYLFVDDIINQSPLGQTPFGWPSSGVNGQVLSYGIDPEIISLYGSQAVKDSLTSLSTFSITTDLDNLFDPTTGIYVNARNRGKSWERAANVELFFPDGSEGFEVNAGLRIRGGFSRGGFNPKHAFRFYFRSEYGDSKLRYDLFDGEGADKFDVLDLRTAQNYSWSLEGNAQHTFVREIFGRDTQRDLGSPYTRSRYHHLYVNGVYWGVFQTQERVEEFYSEWYFGGDKDDYDVVKAGLADVGGTEISEGNDIAWRALFDSAQAIADNPVANADNYWTMQGLNPDGTRNPALPVLLDADNLIDYMMVIFYTGGFDSGLSRFLGDNKANNWFGLRNRESADEGFRFFIHDNEHSLGSNGTQNIDRTGPFNKGNEDVFAQFNPQYLHQDLLANEEYRVRFADHVQKHFFNDGALTPAASIARLLDRKNEVDPAIIAESARWGDSKRTTPRNKTDWQNEINWLTNTYFPGRSDTVLGQLQGDGLVASITAPAFNQQGGPISSDFDLTITAESGSIYYTTDGVTDPRLIGGAVNPAATLYTGSFPLAGTTTVQARRQLSPGVWSAMIEATFVGPQADFDADGDVDGTDFLVWQRGFGITSGATLTEGDADSNGTVDAADLVAWQSQFVSAFVEPQADFDADGDIDGSDFLAWQRGFGITSGATLTEGDADGNGAVDAADFEEWQSQFGAVLEPVIAAATSSSTPASFAAQAQALLLDGAAFRLRESTDFNGFLRPVATRSAVEVDRVFSEPIVPLIFQQASLEGESLLRKTADESTADESSDREVTDEFFAMLEEAALVTNF
;
A
#
# COMPACT_ATOMS: atom_id res chain seq x y z
N MET A 1 -102.07 -49.63 -20.98
CA MET A 1 -101.42 -50.90 -21.39
C MET A 1 -99.93 -50.61 -21.46
N SER A 2 -99.08 -51.03 -20.51
CA SER A 2 -98.65 -52.41 -20.16
C SER A 2 -97.28 -52.70 -20.82
N PHE A 3 -96.17 -52.97 -20.13
CA PHE A 3 -95.91 -53.00 -18.68
C PHE A 3 -94.43 -52.66 -18.35
N ARG A 4 -94.25 -52.09 -17.16
CA ARG A 4 -93.05 -51.64 -16.40
C ARG A 4 -91.84 -52.59 -16.30
N GLN A 5 -90.67 -52.01 -15.98
CA GLN A 5 -89.97 -52.24 -14.70
C GLN A 5 -89.20 -50.97 -14.22
N ASN A 6 -88.94 -50.88 -12.90
CA ASN A 6 -88.33 -49.71 -12.19
C ASN A 6 -86.79 -49.87 -12.10
N ARG A 7 -85.92 -48.97 -11.59
CA ARG A 7 -85.89 -47.93 -10.51
C ARG A 7 -84.60 -47.10 -10.78
N THR A 8 -84.34 -45.83 -10.41
CA THR A 8 -85.06 -44.69 -9.79
C THR A 8 -84.35 -43.38 -10.27
N GLN A 9 -84.53 -42.19 -9.68
CA GLN A 9 -83.75 -40.99 -10.09
C GLN A 9 -83.61 -39.87 -9.03
N ARG A 10 -82.54 -39.05 -9.20
CA ARG A 10 -82.30 -37.64 -8.73
C ARG A 10 -81.87 -37.43 -7.26
N PRO A 11 -81.16 -36.32 -6.91
CA PRO A 11 -81.07 -35.02 -7.63
C PRO A 11 -79.65 -34.53 -8.01
N TRP A 12 -79.59 -33.30 -8.52
CA TRP A 12 -78.43 -32.63 -9.16
C TRP A 12 -77.67 -31.71 -8.19
N ARG A 13 -76.35 -31.54 -8.38
CA ARG A 13 -75.57 -30.36 -7.98
C ARG A 13 -74.54 -30.01 -9.06
N ARG A 14 -74.16 -28.73 -9.15
CA ARG A 14 -73.19 -28.19 -10.13
C ARG A 14 -71.77 -28.69 -9.84
N LEU A 15 -71.01 -28.95 -10.89
CA LEU A 15 -69.54 -28.83 -10.89
C LEU A 15 -69.19 -27.62 -11.77
N SER A 16 -68.23 -26.83 -11.32
CA SER A 16 -67.64 -25.71 -12.06
C SER A 16 -66.90 -26.23 -13.29
N LEU A 17 -67.06 -25.54 -14.42
CA LEU A 17 -66.05 -25.55 -15.47
C LEU A 17 -64.97 -24.56 -15.04
N GLU A 18 -63.90 -25.06 -14.43
CA GLU A 18 -62.64 -24.34 -14.46
C GLU A 18 -62.15 -24.35 -15.91
N ARG A 19 -61.82 -23.15 -16.38
CA ARG A 19 -61.24 -22.93 -17.70
C ARG A 19 -59.78 -23.37 -17.58
N LEU A 20 -59.42 -24.48 -18.21
CA LEU A 20 -58.01 -24.83 -18.39
C LEU A 20 -57.32 -23.62 -19.04
N GLU A 21 -56.40 -23.01 -18.30
CA GLU A 21 -55.46 -22.04 -18.86
C GLU A 21 -54.57 -22.74 -19.90
N GLN A 22 -54.05 -21.97 -20.85
CA GLN A 22 -53.15 -22.52 -21.86
C GLN A 22 -51.87 -22.99 -21.16
N ARG A 23 -51.71 -24.31 -21.04
CA ARG A 23 -50.39 -24.92 -20.87
C ARG A 23 -49.58 -24.72 -22.16
N LEU A 24 -49.00 -23.54 -22.30
CA LEU A 24 -47.68 -23.43 -22.90
C LEU A 24 -46.72 -24.13 -21.93
N VAL A 25 -46.34 -25.36 -22.27
CA VAL A 25 -45.14 -25.96 -21.68
C VAL A 25 -43.99 -25.35 -22.47
N LEU A 26 -43.56 -24.17 -22.02
CA LEU A 26 -42.31 -23.55 -22.48
C LEU A 26 -41.16 -24.48 -22.07
N ASP A 27 -40.28 -24.77 -23.02
CA ASP A 27 -39.25 -25.79 -22.83
C ASP A 27 -38.03 -25.21 -22.12
N ALA A 28 -38.16 -24.98 -20.82
CA ALA A 28 -37.07 -24.48 -19.99
C ALA A 28 -35.88 -25.46 -19.85
N SER A 29 -35.89 -26.63 -20.50
CA SER A 29 -34.70 -27.49 -20.61
C SER A 29 -33.61 -26.90 -21.53
N MET A 30 -33.89 -25.78 -22.19
CA MET A 30 -32.96 -25.00 -23.01
C MET A 30 -32.26 -23.86 -22.24
N LEU A 31 -32.59 -23.64 -20.96
CA LEU A 31 -31.80 -22.74 -20.10
C LEU A 31 -30.44 -23.38 -19.78
N ARG A 32 -29.38 -22.56 -19.77
CA ARG A 32 -28.02 -22.97 -19.41
C ARG A 32 -27.38 -21.92 -18.52
N ILE A 33 -26.59 -22.34 -17.54
CA ILE A 33 -25.62 -21.48 -16.88
C ILE A 33 -24.41 -21.40 -17.82
N THR A 34 -24.18 -20.24 -18.40
CA THR A 34 -23.17 -20.04 -19.45
C THR A 34 -21.82 -19.59 -18.90
N GLU A 35 -21.81 -18.75 -17.88
CA GLU A 35 -20.60 -18.18 -17.29
C GLU A 35 -20.81 -17.96 -15.78
N PHE A 36 -19.75 -18.00 -14.98
CA PHE A 36 -19.76 -17.53 -13.59
C PHE A 36 -18.34 -17.21 -13.11
N MET A 37 -18.24 -16.43 -12.05
CA MET A 37 -17.00 -16.05 -11.41
C MET A 37 -17.18 -16.04 -9.89
N ALA A 38 -16.32 -16.76 -9.17
CA ALA A 38 -16.32 -16.87 -7.70
C ALA A 38 -15.07 -16.25 -7.04
N SER A 39 -14.37 -15.38 -7.78
CA SER A 39 -13.16 -14.67 -7.35
C SER A 39 -13.02 -13.41 -8.21
N ASN A 40 -13.85 -12.41 -7.93
CA ASN A 40 -13.96 -11.16 -8.68
C ASN A 40 -13.26 -10.03 -7.90
N ASP A 41 -12.28 -9.36 -8.50
CA ASP A 41 -11.65 -8.15 -7.95
C ASP A 41 -12.13 -6.91 -8.70
N ASN A 42 -12.14 -6.94 -10.04
CA ASN A 42 -12.64 -5.82 -10.84
C ASN A 42 -13.23 -6.20 -12.22
N ALA A 43 -13.48 -7.49 -12.47
CA ALA A 43 -14.08 -7.93 -13.73
C ALA A 43 -15.54 -7.48 -13.92
N LEU A 44 -16.32 -7.41 -12.83
CA LEU A 44 -17.69 -6.89 -12.84
C LEU A 44 -18.09 -6.32 -11.47
N LEU A 45 -18.25 -5.01 -11.35
CA LEU A 45 -18.81 -4.39 -10.14
C LEU A 45 -20.34 -4.41 -10.16
N ASP A 46 -20.97 -4.56 -9.00
CA ASP A 46 -22.43 -4.37 -8.85
C ASP A 46 -22.83 -2.89 -8.69
N ALA A 47 -24.13 -2.58 -8.66
CA ALA A 47 -24.66 -1.22 -8.58
C ALA A 47 -24.31 -0.45 -7.29
N GLU A 48 -23.74 -1.12 -6.27
CA GLU A 48 -23.18 -0.48 -5.06
C GLU A 48 -21.67 -0.26 -5.16
N GLY A 49 -21.02 -0.78 -6.21
CA GLY A 49 -19.57 -0.72 -6.44
C GLY A 49 -18.81 -1.95 -5.93
N ASP A 50 -19.50 -2.98 -5.42
CA ASP A 50 -18.85 -4.16 -4.85
C ASP A 50 -18.47 -5.19 -5.93
N SER A 51 -17.29 -5.77 -5.81
CA SER A 51 -16.79 -6.91 -6.61
C SER A 51 -17.45 -8.24 -6.19
N SER A 52 -18.78 -8.31 -6.31
CA SER A 52 -19.58 -9.49 -5.96
C SER A 52 -19.31 -10.69 -6.88
N ASP A 53 -19.35 -11.92 -6.36
CA ASP A 53 -19.41 -13.12 -7.21
C ASP A 53 -20.67 -13.06 -8.10
N TRP A 54 -20.64 -13.69 -9.27
CA TRP A 54 -21.79 -13.68 -10.20
C TRP A 54 -21.85 -14.93 -11.06
N LEU A 55 -23.03 -15.15 -11.65
CA LEU A 55 -23.30 -16.20 -12.62
C LEU A 55 -24.28 -15.70 -13.69
N GLU A 56 -24.20 -16.30 -14.87
CA GLU A 56 -24.97 -15.94 -16.04
C GLU A 56 -25.85 -17.11 -16.50
N ILE A 57 -27.10 -16.80 -16.88
CA ILE A 57 -28.03 -17.75 -17.47
C ILE A 57 -28.40 -17.30 -18.88
N TYR A 58 -28.23 -18.20 -19.85
CA TYR A 58 -28.57 -18.03 -21.26
C TYR A 58 -29.80 -18.86 -21.64
N ASN A 59 -30.71 -18.28 -22.42
CA ASN A 59 -31.82 -19.01 -23.02
C ASN A 59 -31.47 -19.48 -24.45
N SER A 60 -30.98 -20.72 -24.58
CA SER A 60 -30.72 -21.35 -25.89
C SER A 60 -32.00 -21.81 -26.63
N GLY A 61 -33.19 -21.51 -26.10
CA GLY A 61 -34.49 -21.81 -26.69
C GLY A 61 -34.95 -20.73 -27.68
N GLY A 62 -35.95 -21.09 -28.50
CA GLY A 62 -36.57 -20.17 -29.48
C GLY A 62 -37.81 -19.43 -28.99
N ASP A 63 -38.14 -19.50 -27.70
CA ASP A 63 -39.28 -18.87 -27.05
C ASP A 63 -38.84 -18.25 -25.70
N GLN A 64 -39.52 -17.17 -25.26
CA GLN A 64 -39.33 -16.56 -23.93
C GLN A 64 -39.62 -17.55 -22.79
N VAL A 65 -38.78 -17.58 -21.75
CA VAL A 65 -38.95 -18.43 -20.56
C VAL A 65 -39.21 -17.57 -19.31
N ASP A 66 -40.24 -17.93 -18.54
CA ASP A 66 -40.50 -17.35 -17.22
C ASP A 66 -39.67 -18.09 -16.15
N LEU A 67 -38.79 -17.35 -15.46
CA LEU A 67 -37.92 -17.85 -14.40
C LEU A 67 -38.59 -17.80 -13.03
N SER A 68 -39.76 -17.15 -12.89
CA SER A 68 -40.44 -16.92 -11.61
C SER A 68 -40.62 -18.20 -10.78
N GLY A 69 -39.99 -18.27 -9.61
CA GLY A 69 -40.07 -19.43 -8.72
C GLY A 69 -39.30 -20.67 -9.18
N MET A 70 -38.44 -20.57 -10.20
CA MET A 70 -37.28 -21.45 -10.33
C MET A 70 -36.26 -21.18 -9.21
N TYR A 71 -35.25 -22.03 -9.08
CA TYR A 71 -34.26 -21.93 -8.01
C TYR A 71 -32.83 -21.96 -8.53
N LEU A 72 -31.94 -21.24 -7.85
CA LEU A 72 -30.49 -21.44 -7.90
C LEU A 72 -30.02 -22.07 -6.60
N THR A 73 -28.96 -22.86 -6.68
CA THR A 73 -28.30 -23.41 -5.50
C THR A 73 -26.81 -23.71 -5.75
N ASP A 74 -26.04 -23.58 -4.68
CA ASP A 74 -24.66 -24.05 -4.50
C ASP A 74 -24.59 -25.41 -3.75
N ARG A 75 -25.73 -26.07 -3.50
CA ARG A 75 -25.82 -27.29 -2.66
C ARG A 75 -26.66 -28.40 -3.29
N ASP A 76 -26.05 -29.58 -3.42
CA ASP A 76 -26.72 -30.80 -3.86
C ASP A 76 -27.77 -31.32 -2.85
N ASP A 77 -27.59 -31.01 -1.56
CA ASP A 77 -28.53 -31.32 -0.48
C ASP A 77 -29.72 -30.33 -0.33
N ASN A 78 -29.70 -29.20 -1.04
CA ASN A 78 -30.73 -28.16 -0.97
C ASN A 78 -31.03 -27.49 -2.33
N LEU A 79 -31.68 -28.23 -3.22
CA LEU A 79 -32.09 -27.78 -4.57
C LEU A 79 -33.07 -26.59 -4.63
N THR A 80 -33.49 -26.03 -3.49
CA THR A 80 -34.40 -24.89 -3.39
C THR A 80 -33.83 -23.76 -2.52
N LYS A 81 -32.51 -23.58 -2.51
CA LYS A 81 -31.82 -22.62 -1.61
C LYS A 81 -32.24 -21.16 -1.83
N TRP A 82 -32.26 -20.72 -3.08
CA TRP A 82 -32.68 -19.37 -3.47
C TRP A 82 -33.66 -19.46 -4.63
N ALA A 83 -34.71 -18.62 -4.63
CA ALA A 83 -35.76 -18.64 -5.65
C ALA A 83 -35.76 -17.33 -6.44
N PHE A 84 -35.93 -17.42 -7.76
CA PHE A 84 -36.02 -16.24 -8.62
C PHE A 84 -37.21 -15.34 -8.22
N PRO A 85 -37.03 -14.02 -8.25
CA PRO A 85 -38.10 -13.05 -8.06
C PRO A 85 -39.30 -13.29 -8.98
N ALA A 86 -40.45 -12.77 -8.57
CA ALA A 86 -41.65 -12.81 -9.42
C ALA A 86 -41.51 -11.85 -10.60
N ALA A 87 -41.92 -12.31 -11.79
CA ALA A 87 -41.82 -11.62 -13.07
C ALA A 87 -40.39 -11.48 -13.63
N THR A 88 -39.44 -12.31 -13.20
CA THR A 88 -38.18 -12.53 -13.92
C THR A 88 -38.44 -13.41 -15.15
N SER A 89 -38.11 -12.93 -16.35
CA SER A 89 -38.28 -13.64 -17.62
C SER A 89 -37.08 -13.41 -18.53
N LEU A 90 -36.80 -14.35 -19.42
CA LEU A 90 -35.66 -14.34 -20.34
C LEU A 90 -36.14 -14.62 -21.77
N GLU A 91 -35.97 -13.68 -22.69
CA GLU A 91 -36.29 -13.84 -24.12
C GLU A 91 -35.41 -14.92 -24.80
N ALA A 92 -35.77 -15.31 -26.01
CA ALA A 92 -34.93 -16.20 -26.81
C ALA A 92 -33.56 -15.54 -27.09
N GLY A 93 -32.47 -16.28 -26.83
CA GLY A 93 -31.09 -15.80 -26.98
C GLY A 93 -30.60 -14.82 -25.91
N GLU A 94 -31.46 -14.40 -24.97
CA GLU A 94 -31.09 -13.42 -23.94
C GLU A 94 -30.24 -14.04 -22.82
N PHE A 95 -29.38 -13.21 -22.23
CA PHE A 95 -28.52 -13.52 -21.08
C PHE A 95 -28.99 -12.78 -19.83
N LEU A 96 -28.91 -13.41 -18.67
CA LEU A 96 -29.23 -12.82 -17.37
C LEU A 96 -28.09 -13.06 -16.39
N VAL A 97 -27.43 -11.98 -15.97
CA VAL A 97 -26.46 -11.98 -14.88
C VAL A 97 -27.20 -11.94 -13.53
N VAL A 98 -26.73 -12.73 -12.58
CA VAL A 98 -27.23 -12.81 -11.19
C VAL A 98 -26.02 -12.80 -10.26
N PHE A 99 -25.95 -11.83 -9.35
CA PHE A 99 -24.87 -11.71 -8.38
C PHE A 99 -25.05 -12.70 -7.22
N ALA A 100 -24.10 -13.61 -7.04
CA ALA A 100 -24.00 -14.45 -5.86
C ALA A 100 -23.31 -13.67 -4.72
N SER A 101 -23.97 -12.64 -4.22
CA SER A 101 -23.38 -11.69 -3.25
C SER A 101 -23.78 -11.94 -1.79
N ASN A 102 -24.71 -12.85 -1.52
CA ASN A 102 -25.39 -13.03 -0.23
C ASN A 102 -26.20 -11.79 0.25
N LYS A 103 -26.51 -10.84 -0.64
CA LYS A 103 -27.34 -9.64 -0.32
C LYS A 103 -28.87 -9.93 -0.34
N ASP A 104 -29.33 -11.00 -1.00
CA ASP A 104 -30.76 -11.42 -1.16
C ASP A 104 -31.72 -10.26 -1.50
N THR A 105 -31.38 -9.49 -2.53
CA THR A 105 -32.05 -8.23 -2.87
C THR A 105 -32.14 -8.00 -4.39
N ILE A 106 -32.84 -6.94 -4.80
CA ILE A 106 -32.80 -6.40 -6.16
C ILE A 106 -32.35 -4.93 -6.05
N LEU A 107 -31.21 -4.59 -6.65
CA LEU A 107 -30.62 -3.25 -6.59
C LEU A 107 -31.14 -2.35 -7.72
N ALA A 108 -30.52 -1.16 -7.86
CA ALA A 108 -30.79 -0.26 -8.98
C ALA A 108 -30.55 -0.96 -10.33
N GLY A 109 -31.21 -0.50 -11.39
CA GLY A 109 -31.16 -1.16 -12.71
C GLY A 109 -31.93 -2.49 -12.81
N GLY A 110 -32.20 -3.16 -11.68
CA GLY A 110 -32.85 -4.47 -11.63
C GLY A 110 -31.90 -5.64 -11.41
N GLU A 111 -30.64 -5.38 -11.01
CA GLU A 111 -29.65 -6.38 -10.66
C GLU A 111 -30.16 -7.31 -9.56
N ILE A 112 -30.01 -8.63 -9.75
CA ILE A 112 -30.60 -9.64 -8.89
C ILE A 112 -29.50 -10.31 -8.06
N HIS A 113 -29.65 -10.30 -6.74
CA HIS A 113 -28.67 -10.83 -5.80
C HIS A 113 -29.20 -12.05 -5.05
N THR A 114 -28.41 -13.12 -4.96
CA THR A 114 -28.80 -14.35 -4.24
C THR A 114 -28.56 -14.23 -2.72
N ASN A 115 -29.08 -15.22 -1.98
CA ASN A 115 -28.81 -15.41 -0.54
C ASN A 115 -27.57 -16.29 -0.26
N PHE A 116 -26.60 -16.31 -1.18
CA PHE A 116 -25.34 -17.02 -1.03
C PHE A 116 -24.20 -16.37 -1.82
N LYS A 117 -22.97 -16.79 -1.52
CA LYS A 117 -21.74 -16.50 -2.28
C LYS A 117 -21.20 -17.77 -2.91
N LEU A 118 -20.37 -17.64 -3.94
CA LEU A 118 -19.70 -18.80 -4.54
C LEU A 118 -18.34 -19.06 -3.88
N SER A 119 -17.96 -20.33 -3.79
CA SER A 119 -16.65 -20.76 -3.28
C SER A 119 -15.59 -20.69 -4.39
N SER A 120 -14.59 -19.81 -4.25
CA SER A 120 -13.39 -19.81 -5.10
C SER A 120 -12.61 -21.13 -5.05
N GLY A 121 -12.79 -21.94 -4.00
CA GLY A 121 -12.22 -23.29 -3.91
C GLY A 121 -12.86 -24.31 -4.86
N GLY A 122 -14.05 -24.02 -5.40
CA GLY A 122 -14.90 -24.96 -6.13
C GLY A 122 -16.03 -25.53 -5.26
N GLU A 123 -17.23 -25.66 -5.83
CA GLU A 123 -18.39 -26.31 -5.20
C GLU A 123 -19.47 -26.71 -6.23
N PHE A 124 -20.60 -27.25 -5.79
CA PHE A 124 -21.73 -27.56 -6.66
C PHE A 124 -22.42 -26.27 -7.14
N LEU A 125 -22.96 -26.23 -8.35
CA LEU A 125 -23.82 -25.14 -8.81
C LEU A 125 -24.94 -25.68 -9.71
N ALA A 126 -26.20 -25.30 -9.48
CA ALA A 126 -27.32 -25.75 -10.30
C ALA A 126 -28.47 -24.75 -10.46
N LEU A 127 -29.07 -24.78 -11.65
CA LEU A 127 -30.36 -24.17 -11.98
C LEU A 127 -31.46 -25.24 -11.91
N VAL A 128 -32.49 -25.00 -11.11
CA VAL A 128 -33.54 -25.98 -10.78
C VAL A 128 -34.92 -25.44 -11.14
N ASN A 129 -35.73 -26.28 -11.78
CA ASN A 129 -37.08 -25.95 -12.22
C ASN A 129 -38.01 -25.66 -11.01
N THR A 130 -39.11 -24.95 -11.27
CA THR A 130 -40.23 -24.60 -10.37
C THR A 130 -40.82 -25.72 -9.51
N ASN A 131 -40.47 -26.99 -9.77
CA ASN A 131 -40.86 -28.13 -8.94
C ASN A 131 -39.88 -28.44 -7.79
N GLY A 132 -38.74 -27.74 -7.71
CA GLY A 132 -37.71 -27.88 -6.67
C GLY A 132 -36.93 -29.19 -6.70
N VAL A 133 -37.00 -29.97 -7.80
CA VAL A 133 -36.40 -31.31 -7.90
C VAL A 133 -35.77 -31.59 -9.26
N THR A 134 -36.28 -31.00 -10.34
CA THR A 134 -35.72 -31.16 -11.68
C THR A 134 -34.64 -30.12 -11.93
N ILE A 135 -33.38 -30.56 -11.83
CA ILE A 135 -32.23 -29.80 -12.31
C ILE A 135 -32.38 -29.60 -13.82
N LEU A 136 -32.27 -28.36 -14.27
CA LEU A 136 -32.28 -27.95 -15.68
C LEU A 136 -30.84 -27.90 -16.22
N ASP A 137 -29.93 -27.39 -15.40
CA ASP A 137 -28.50 -27.35 -15.68
C ASP A 137 -27.67 -27.34 -14.39
N GLN A 138 -26.42 -27.81 -14.45
CA GLN A 138 -25.54 -27.95 -13.29
C GLN A 138 -24.04 -28.05 -13.66
N PHE A 139 -23.20 -27.61 -12.73
CA PHE A 139 -21.79 -28.00 -12.59
C PHE A 139 -21.68 -28.94 -11.39
N ALA A 140 -21.29 -30.19 -11.63
CA ALA A 140 -21.39 -31.27 -10.64
C ALA A 140 -20.28 -32.34 -10.82
N PRO A 141 -19.78 -32.96 -9.72
CA PRO A 141 -20.17 -32.74 -8.33
C PRO A 141 -19.74 -31.37 -7.79
N GLU A 142 -18.69 -30.79 -8.39
CA GLU A 142 -18.21 -29.43 -8.12
C GLU A 142 -17.61 -28.83 -9.40
N PHE A 143 -17.62 -27.50 -9.53
CA PHE A 143 -16.78 -26.77 -10.48
C PHE A 143 -15.33 -26.65 -9.94
N PRO A 144 -14.30 -26.48 -10.79
CA PRO A 144 -12.92 -26.40 -10.32
C PRO A 144 -12.64 -25.10 -9.57
N SER A 145 -11.57 -25.07 -8.77
CA SER A 145 -11.12 -23.84 -8.12
C SER A 145 -10.92 -22.70 -9.14
N GLN A 146 -11.38 -21.52 -8.78
CA GLN A 146 -11.42 -20.31 -9.60
C GLN A 146 -10.18 -19.45 -9.37
N PHE A 147 -9.92 -18.52 -10.29
CA PHE A 147 -8.80 -17.58 -10.22
C PHE A 147 -9.35 -16.15 -10.32
N GLU A 148 -8.61 -15.19 -9.75
CA GLU A 148 -8.97 -13.77 -9.72
C GLU A 148 -9.24 -13.24 -11.14
N ASP A 149 -10.43 -12.67 -11.35
CA ASP A 149 -10.94 -12.13 -12.63
C ASP A 149 -10.96 -13.12 -13.82
N ILE A 150 -10.88 -14.43 -13.55
CA ILE A 150 -11.05 -15.51 -14.53
C ILE A 150 -12.39 -16.21 -14.29
N SER A 151 -13.30 -16.13 -15.26
CA SER A 151 -14.59 -16.81 -15.21
C SER A 151 -14.50 -18.28 -15.68
N TYR A 152 -15.53 -19.06 -15.39
CA TYR A 152 -15.67 -20.46 -15.83
C TYR A 152 -17.07 -20.71 -16.38
N GLY A 153 -17.17 -21.54 -17.41
CA GLY A 153 -18.45 -21.76 -18.07
C GLY A 153 -18.36 -22.53 -19.38
N ARG A 154 -19.25 -22.18 -20.33
CA ARG A 154 -19.48 -22.88 -21.59
C ARG A 154 -19.07 -22.04 -22.79
N ALA A 155 -18.17 -22.56 -23.62
CA ALA A 155 -17.75 -21.88 -24.84
C ALA A 155 -18.94 -21.69 -25.79
N MET A 156 -19.00 -20.55 -26.46
CA MET A 156 -20.00 -20.24 -27.48
C MET A 156 -19.31 -19.92 -28.80
N GLU A 157 -19.98 -20.26 -29.91
CA GLU A 157 -19.54 -19.95 -31.27
C GLU A 157 -20.51 -18.97 -31.92
N ILE A 158 -19.97 -18.08 -32.76
CA ILE A 158 -20.77 -17.18 -33.59
C ILE A 158 -21.36 -17.99 -34.76
N THR A 159 -22.69 -18.09 -34.80
CA THR A 159 -23.43 -18.93 -35.76
C THR A 159 -24.36 -18.15 -36.68
N GLY A 160 -24.57 -16.86 -36.43
CA GLY A 160 -25.33 -15.96 -37.28
C GLY A 160 -24.57 -15.54 -38.55
N ALA A 161 -25.33 -15.05 -39.54
CA ALA A 161 -24.74 -14.18 -40.57
C ALA A 161 -24.72 -12.75 -40.02
N ALA A 162 -23.55 -12.10 -40.08
CA ALA A 162 -23.35 -10.71 -39.68
C ALA A 162 -24.48 -9.79 -40.18
N THR A 163 -25.16 -9.14 -39.24
CA THR A 163 -26.20 -8.14 -39.50
C THR A 163 -25.63 -6.76 -39.24
N THR A 164 -25.28 -6.05 -40.31
CA THR A 164 -24.83 -4.66 -40.25
C THR A 164 -25.98 -3.75 -39.78
N LEU A 165 -25.88 -3.25 -38.55
CA LEU A 165 -26.82 -2.30 -37.93
C LEU A 165 -26.57 -0.86 -38.39
N VAL A 166 -25.31 -0.51 -38.63
CA VAL A 166 -24.86 0.75 -39.23
C VAL A 166 -23.83 0.41 -40.30
N ASP A 167 -24.12 0.72 -41.57
CA ASP A 167 -23.27 0.39 -42.72
C ASP A 167 -22.37 1.57 -43.13
N THR A 168 -21.32 1.26 -43.88
CA THR A 168 -20.63 2.24 -44.71
C THR A 168 -21.61 3.00 -45.62
N GLY A 169 -21.51 4.33 -45.65
CA GLY A 169 -22.49 5.20 -46.31
C GLY A 169 -23.81 5.41 -45.54
N ALA A 170 -23.96 4.90 -44.31
CA ALA A 170 -25.11 5.20 -43.46
C ALA A 170 -25.31 6.71 -43.29
N GLN A 171 -26.57 7.15 -43.20
CA GLN A 171 -26.88 8.58 -43.11
C GLN A 171 -26.61 9.11 -41.70
N ALA A 172 -25.48 9.79 -41.56
CA ALA A 172 -25.08 10.50 -40.37
C ALA A 172 -25.51 11.96 -40.40
N LYS A 173 -25.63 12.54 -39.21
CA LYS A 173 -25.63 13.99 -39.00
C LYS A 173 -24.44 14.35 -38.12
N ALA A 174 -23.82 15.50 -38.38
CA ALA A 174 -22.71 15.97 -37.58
C ALA A 174 -22.74 17.48 -37.29
N LEU A 175 -22.08 17.85 -36.21
CA LEU A 175 -21.94 19.21 -35.72
C LEU A 175 -20.49 19.40 -35.27
N VAL A 176 -19.85 20.48 -35.73
CA VAL A 176 -18.66 21.02 -35.06
C VAL A 176 -19.18 21.79 -33.84
N PRO A 177 -18.98 21.31 -32.60
CA PRO A 177 -19.44 21.99 -31.40
C PRO A 177 -18.75 23.34 -31.22
N THR A 178 -19.33 24.22 -30.38
CA THR A 178 -18.81 25.58 -30.11
C THR A 178 -18.84 25.95 -28.62
N ASN A 179 -19.21 25.00 -27.76
CA ASN A 179 -19.37 25.05 -26.30
C ASN A 179 -20.03 23.74 -25.81
N GLU A 180 -20.00 23.52 -24.49
CA GLU A 180 -20.62 22.38 -23.79
C GLU A 180 -22.17 22.35 -23.73
N SER A 181 -22.90 23.23 -24.43
CA SER A 181 -24.37 23.35 -24.20
C SER A 181 -25.20 22.11 -24.55
N LEU A 182 -24.61 21.08 -25.18
CA LEU A 182 -25.26 19.80 -25.42
C LEU A 182 -25.03 18.77 -24.30
N GLY A 183 -23.93 18.88 -23.53
CA GLY A 183 -23.49 17.87 -22.55
C GLY A 183 -23.59 16.44 -23.09
N SER A 184 -24.07 15.51 -22.26
CA SER A 184 -24.35 14.12 -22.67
C SER A 184 -25.68 13.96 -23.45
N THR A 185 -26.49 15.01 -23.62
CA THR A 185 -27.86 14.86 -24.16
C THR A 185 -27.91 14.42 -25.62
N TRP A 186 -26.88 14.72 -26.40
CA TRP A 186 -26.81 14.34 -27.82
C TRP A 186 -26.52 12.86 -28.06
N LEU A 187 -25.97 12.16 -27.05
CA LEU A 187 -25.70 10.73 -27.08
C LEU A 187 -26.98 9.87 -27.02
N GLN A 188 -28.10 10.47 -26.61
CA GLN A 188 -29.37 9.78 -26.34
C GLN A 188 -30.22 9.60 -27.61
N PRO A 189 -30.95 8.48 -27.79
CA PRO A 189 -31.80 8.24 -28.98
C PRO A 189 -32.83 9.35 -29.24
N GLY A 190 -33.41 9.91 -28.17
CA GLY A 190 -34.45 10.94 -28.24
C GLY A 190 -33.98 12.34 -28.64
N PHE A 191 -32.67 12.56 -28.83
CA PHE A 191 -32.13 13.88 -29.15
C PHE A 191 -32.52 14.37 -30.56
N ASN A 192 -32.82 15.67 -30.66
CA ASN A 192 -33.27 16.33 -31.89
C ASN A 192 -32.13 17.06 -32.61
N ASP A 193 -31.43 16.33 -33.48
CA ASP A 193 -30.32 16.80 -34.31
C ASP A 193 -30.77 17.48 -35.65
N ASN A 194 -32.03 17.89 -35.79
CA ASN A 194 -32.52 18.48 -37.06
C ASN A 194 -31.91 19.85 -37.41
N SER A 195 -31.19 20.48 -36.49
CA SER A 195 -30.43 21.72 -36.74
C SER A 195 -28.95 21.50 -37.03
N TRP A 196 -28.46 20.26 -37.05
CA TRP A 196 -27.05 19.96 -37.29
C TRP A 196 -26.69 20.22 -38.76
N PRO A 197 -25.62 21.01 -39.05
CA PRO A 197 -25.39 21.57 -40.37
C PRO A 197 -24.74 20.60 -41.36
N ILE A 198 -24.05 19.56 -40.87
CA ILE A 198 -23.42 18.52 -41.68
C ILE A 198 -24.37 17.31 -41.68
N ALA A 199 -24.74 16.81 -42.85
CA ALA A 199 -25.61 15.65 -42.98
C ALA A 199 -25.35 14.93 -44.32
N GLY A 200 -25.17 13.61 -44.26
CA GLY A 200 -24.82 12.80 -45.43
C GLY A 200 -24.34 11.39 -45.06
N PRO A 201 -23.87 10.61 -46.04
CA PRO A 201 -23.25 9.29 -45.80
C PRO A 201 -22.01 9.35 -44.89
N THR A 202 -21.73 8.26 -44.16
CA THR A 202 -20.44 8.06 -43.44
C THR A 202 -19.24 8.07 -44.37
N GLY A 203 -18.05 8.31 -43.79
CA GLY A 203 -16.96 8.97 -44.50
C GLY A 203 -17.06 10.48 -44.32
N LEU A 204 -17.22 10.93 -43.06
CA LEU A 204 -17.23 12.34 -42.72
C LEU A 204 -15.77 12.80 -42.57
N GLY A 205 -15.34 13.82 -43.30
CA GLY A 205 -13.94 14.18 -43.30
C GLY A 205 -13.51 15.32 -44.20
N TYR A 206 -12.22 15.58 -44.23
CA TYR A 206 -11.57 16.47 -45.19
C TYR A 206 -10.15 15.97 -45.52
N GLU A 207 -9.57 16.45 -46.61
CA GLU A 207 -8.24 16.08 -47.08
C GLU A 207 -7.63 17.25 -47.86
N ASN A 208 -6.53 17.84 -47.37
CA ASN A 208 -5.85 19.00 -47.96
C ASN A 208 -4.54 18.65 -48.70
N SER A 209 -4.06 17.42 -48.55
CA SER A 209 -2.87 16.81 -49.13
C SER A 209 -3.17 15.67 -50.15
N PRO A 210 -4.23 15.73 -51.02
CA PRO A 210 -4.64 14.61 -51.90
C PRO A 210 -3.65 14.23 -53.03
N GLY A 211 -2.43 14.80 -53.00
CA GLY A 211 -1.29 14.38 -53.81
C GLY A 211 -0.33 13.43 -53.10
N ASN A 212 -0.53 13.13 -51.81
CA ASN A 212 0.19 12.10 -51.07
C ASN A 212 -0.17 10.72 -51.64
N PRO A 213 0.77 9.82 -51.98
CA PRO A 213 0.46 8.47 -52.46
C PRO A 213 -0.21 7.56 -51.42
N ILE A 214 -0.30 8.00 -50.16
CA ILE A 214 -1.11 7.42 -49.08
C ILE A 214 -2.06 8.54 -48.67
N ASN A 215 -3.37 8.37 -48.84
CA ASN A 215 -4.40 9.32 -48.42
C ASN A 215 -5.79 8.69 -48.61
N TYR A 216 -6.77 9.10 -47.82
CA TYR A 216 -8.12 8.53 -47.83
C TYR A 216 -9.18 9.39 -48.57
N THR A 217 -8.80 10.18 -49.58
CA THR A 217 -9.74 11.05 -50.35
C THR A 217 -10.96 10.27 -50.85
N ASP A 218 -10.77 9.04 -51.32
CA ASP A 218 -11.85 8.22 -51.91
C ASP A 218 -12.84 7.67 -50.86
N GLU A 219 -12.50 7.72 -49.57
CA GLU A 219 -13.35 7.29 -48.45
C GLU A 219 -14.19 8.44 -47.86
N ILE A 220 -13.89 9.71 -48.21
CA ILE A 220 -14.66 10.88 -47.77
C ILE A 220 -15.91 11.06 -48.65
N GLN A 221 -17.08 10.78 -48.08
CA GLN A 221 -18.38 10.94 -48.74
C GLN A 221 -19.15 12.19 -48.26
N THR A 222 -18.85 12.70 -47.08
CA THR A 222 -19.46 13.91 -46.49
C THR A 222 -18.37 14.89 -46.04
N MET A 223 -18.29 16.04 -46.71
CA MET A 223 -17.27 17.05 -46.39
C MET A 223 -17.53 17.70 -45.02
N VAL A 224 -16.52 17.63 -44.17
CA VAL A 224 -16.37 18.40 -42.91
C VAL A 224 -15.52 19.66 -43.22
N PRO A 225 -15.71 20.80 -42.52
CA PRO A 225 -14.84 21.96 -42.69
C PRO A 225 -13.38 21.65 -42.33
N SER A 226 -12.44 22.01 -43.20
CA SER A 226 -11.00 21.88 -42.92
C SER A 226 -10.60 22.62 -41.63
N GLY A 227 -9.71 22.02 -40.84
CA GLY A 227 -9.26 22.54 -39.54
C GLY A 227 -10.27 22.31 -38.41
N THR A 228 -11.25 21.42 -38.60
CA THR A 228 -12.10 20.92 -37.52
C THR A 228 -11.25 20.06 -36.58
N THR A 229 -11.18 20.44 -35.31
CA THR A 229 -10.50 19.65 -34.27
C THR A 229 -11.40 18.67 -33.55
N SER A 230 -12.70 18.98 -33.48
CA SER A 230 -13.68 18.18 -32.76
C SER A 230 -14.99 18.12 -33.54
N LEU A 231 -15.58 16.93 -33.65
CA LEU A 231 -16.79 16.70 -34.43
C LEU A 231 -17.72 15.71 -33.70
N TYR A 232 -18.93 16.14 -33.37
CA TYR A 232 -19.98 15.24 -32.90
C TYR A 232 -20.74 14.65 -34.09
N VAL A 233 -20.91 13.33 -34.12
CA VAL A 233 -21.57 12.57 -35.20
C VAL A 233 -22.66 11.68 -34.60
N ARG A 234 -23.86 11.64 -35.19
CA ARG A 234 -24.96 10.76 -34.79
C ARG A 234 -25.44 9.91 -35.97
N LEU A 235 -25.60 8.62 -35.70
CA LEU A 235 -26.02 7.59 -36.65
C LEU A 235 -27.21 6.82 -36.06
N PRO A 236 -28.46 7.25 -36.34
CA PRO A 236 -29.64 6.58 -35.84
C PRO A 236 -29.92 5.29 -36.63
N PHE A 237 -30.20 4.20 -35.92
CA PHE A 237 -30.59 2.91 -36.52
C PHE A 237 -31.79 2.31 -35.79
N ASN A 238 -32.40 1.26 -36.37
CA ASN A 238 -33.52 0.56 -35.75
C ASN A 238 -33.18 -0.92 -35.54
N LEU A 239 -33.49 -1.43 -34.36
CA LEU A 239 -33.30 -2.81 -33.97
C LEU A 239 -34.67 -3.48 -33.69
N ALA A 240 -34.84 -4.73 -34.11
CA ALA A 240 -36.09 -5.47 -33.87
C ALA A 240 -36.15 -6.07 -32.46
N SER A 241 -35.04 -6.68 -32.03
CA SER A 241 -34.76 -7.20 -30.69
C SER A 241 -33.23 -7.25 -30.52
N SER A 242 -32.73 -7.12 -29.30
CA SER A 242 -31.33 -7.40 -28.95
C SER A 242 -31.09 -8.87 -28.56
N GLY A 243 -32.14 -9.63 -28.23
CA GLY A 243 -32.00 -11.00 -27.70
C GLY A 243 -31.28 -12.00 -28.62
N ASP A 244 -31.31 -11.83 -29.95
CA ASP A 244 -30.56 -12.70 -30.87
C ASP A 244 -29.09 -12.25 -31.09
N ILE A 245 -28.59 -11.24 -30.37
CA ILE A 245 -27.22 -10.71 -30.52
C ILE A 245 -26.34 -11.33 -29.44
N GLY A 246 -25.41 -12.20 -29.86
CA GLY A 246 -24.36 -12.73 -28.98
C GLY A 246 -23.05 -11.94 -29.03
N ARG A 247 -22.82 -11.20 -30.11
CA ARG A 247 -21.64 -10.34 -30.30
C ARG A 247 -21.97 -9.05 -31.03
N LEU A 248 -21.37 -7.95 -30.59
CA LEU A 248 -21.49 -6.63 -31.20
C LEU A 248 -20.09 -6.04 -31.49
N THR A 249 -19.80 -5.78 -32.76
CA THR A 249 -18.50 -5.28 -33.21
C THR A 249 -18.66 -3.89 -33.84
N LEU A 250 -17.90 -2.93 -33.34
CA LEU A 250 -17.72 -1.62 -33.99
C LEU A 250 -16.44 -1.67 -34.83
N ARG A 251 -16.55 -1.44 -36.13
CA ARG A 251 -15.41 -1.34 -37.03
C ARG A 251 -15.22 0.13 -37.39
N MET A 252 -14.04 0.68 -37.17
CA MET A 252 -13.76 2.10 -37.39
C MET A 252 -12.69 2.29 -38.46
N ARG A 253 -12.98 3.18 -39.39
CA ARG A 253 -11.97 3.97 -40.10
C ARG A 253 -12.01 5.37 -39.51
N TYR A 254 -10.91 5.80 -38.90
CA TYR A 254 -10.81 7.09 -38.22
C TYR A 254 -9.43 7.69 -38.45
N ASP A 255 -9.38 9.01 -38.38
CA ASP A 255 -8.17 9.80 -38.34
C ASP A 255 -7.94 10.34 -36.93
N ASP A 256 -6.67 10.48 -36.53
CA ASP A 256 -6.22 10.92 -35.21
C ASP A 256 -6.87 10.17 -34.02
N GLY A 257 -8.09 10.50 -33.58
CA GLY A 257 -8.79 9.82 -32.48
C GLY A 257 -10.32 9.92 -32.47
N PHE A 258 -10.97 9.11 -31.61
CA PHE A 258 -12.42 9.13 -31.41
C PHE A 258 -12.85 8.56 -30.04
N VAL A 259 -14.08 8.90 -29.64
CA VAL A 259 -14.85 8.21 -28.59
C VAL A 259 -16.24 7.86 -29.14
N ALA A 260 -16.65 6.60 -29.01
CA ALA A 260 -17.92 6.07 -29.49
C ALA A 260 -18.86 5.72 -28.33
N TYR A 261 -20.13 6.03 -28.51
CA TYR A 261 -21.21 5.82 -27.54
C TYR A 261 -22.41 5.15 -28.19
N LEU A 262 -23.03 4.21 -27.47
CA LEU A 262 -24.25 3.53 -27.86
C LEU A 262 -25.37 3.92 -26.89
N ASN A 263 -26.37 4.66 -27.38
CA ASN A 263 -27.49 5.17 -26.59
C ASN A 263 -27.10 5.95 -25.30
N GLY A 264 -25.87 6.47 -25.22
CA GLY A 264 -25.33 7.17 -24.04
C GLY A 264 -24.22 6.43 -23.29
N GLN A 265 -24.13 5.11 -23.40
CA GLN A 265 -23.03 4.34 -22.83
C GLN A 265 -21.78 4.49 -23.72
N LYS A 266 -20.62 4.83 -23.15
CA LYS A 266 -19.32 4.78 -23.87
C LYS A 266 -19.00 3.32 -24.18
N VAL A 267 -18.68 3.01 -25.44
CA VAL A 267 -18.46 1.64 -25.91
C VAL A 267 -17.08 1.38 -26.54
N ALA A 268 -16.43 2.39 -27.10
CA ALA A 268 -15.06 2.28 -27.61
C ALA A 268 -14.40 3.65 -27.68
N GLU A 269 -13.07 3.69 -27.68
CA GLU A 269 -12.28 4.90 -27.99
C GLU A 269 -10.90 4.53 -28.53
N SER A 270 -10.25 5.49 -29.18
CA SER A 270 -8.83 5.44 -29.53
C SER A 270 -8.27 6.85 -29.57
N ASN A 271 -7.04 7.04 -29.07
CA ASN A 271 -6.34 8.32 -28.99
C ASN A 271 -7.20 9.48 -28.40
N ALA A 272 -8.07 9.17 -27.45
CA ALA A 272 -8.88 10.14 -26.72
C ALA A 272 -8.21 10.55 -25.38
N PRO A 273 -8.52 11.74 -24.84
CA PRO A 273 -8.21 12.07 -23.44
C PRO A 273 -9.20 11.39 -22.49
N ASP A 274 -8.77 11.12 -21.25
CA ASP A 274 -9.56 10.38 -20.25
C ASP A 274 -10.92 11.02 -19.92
N SER A 275 -11.05 12.35 -20.08
CA SER A 275 -12.28 13.12 -19.87
C SER A 275 -12.53 14.10 -21.04
N PRO A 276 -13.16 13.63 -22.14
CA PRO A 276 -13.30 14.43 -23.36
C PRO A 276 -14.38 15.52 -23.24
N THR A 277 -13.95 16.77 -23.43
CA THR A 277 -14.79 17.98 -23.59
C THR A 277 -15.14 18.25 -25.06
N TRP A 278 -16.14 19.10 -25.30
CA TRP A 278 -16.57 19.54 -26.64
C TRP A 278 -15.47 20.01 -27.60
N ASP A 279 -14.35 20.52 -27.08
CA ASP A 279 -13.20 21.03 -27.85
C ASP A 279 -11.93 20.17 -27.72
N SER A 280 -12.04 18.99 -27.10
CA SER A 280 -10.94 18.05 -26.94
C SER A 280 -10.30 17.65 -28.27
N LEU A 281 -9.00 17.38 -28.17
CA LEU A 281 -8.09 16.99 -29.24
C LEU A 281 -7.72 15.52 -29.09
N ALA A 282 -7.18 14.90 -30.14
CA ALA A 282 -6.61 13.57 -30.03
C ALA A 282 -5.30 13.61 -29.22
N THR A 283 -5.00 12.54 -28.49
CA THR A 283 -3.78 12.42 -27.66
C THR A 283 -2.57 11.88 -28.44
N ALA A 284 -2.78 11.30 -29.62
CA ALA A 284 -1.75 10.81 -30.53
C ALA A 284 -2.23 10.85 -31.99
N LEU A 285 -1.29 10.66 -32.92
CA LEU A 285 -1.54 10.58 -34.36
C LEU A 285 -1.99 9.17 -34.76
N HIS A 286 -2.88 9.06 -35.73
CA HIS A 286 -3.20 7.80 -36.41
C HIS A 286 -2.84 7.92 -37.91
N ASP A 287 -1.81 7.20 -38.37
CA ASP A 287 -1.24 7.37 -39.72
C ASP A 287 -2.29 7.12 -40.83
N ASP A 288 -2.31 7.94 -41.90
CA ASP A 288 -3.34 7.91 -42.96
C ASP A 288 -3.50 6.52 -43.61
N GLY A 289 -2.42 5.72 -43.69
CA GLY A 289 -2.43 4.36 -44.23
C GLY A 289 -3.02 3.29 -43.29
N LEU A 290 -3.22 3.62 -42.02
CA LEU A 290 -4.04 2.88 -41.07
C LEU A 290 -5.48 3.42 -41.08
N SER A 291 -5.68 4.73 -41.20
CA SER A 291 -7.00 5.39 -41.29
C SER A 291 -7.87 4.87 -42.46
N GLU A 292 -7.27 4.42 -43.57
CA GLU A 292 -7.97 3.72 -44.67
C GLU A 292 -8.49 2.30 -44.32
N GLN A 293 -7.99 1.69 -43.24
CA GLN A 293 -8.29 0.31 -42.86
C GLN A 293 -9.31 0.28 -41.71
N PHE A 294 -10.10 -0.78 -41.64
CA PHE A 294 -10.99 -0.99 -40.50
C PHE A 294 -10.20 -1.59 -39.34
N GLU A 295 -10.12 -0.84 -38.24
CA GLU A 295 -9.81 -1.38 -36.92
C GLU A 295 -11.12 -1.93 -36.31
N GLU A 296 -11.05 -3.05 -35.58
CA GLU A 296 -12.22 -3.74 -35.04
C GLU A 296 -12.21 -3.72 -33.51
N PHE A 297 -13.27 -3.17 -32.92
CA PHE A 297 -13.50 -3.05 -31.49
C PHE A 297 -14.65 -3.98 -31.11
N ASP A 298 -14.39 -4.94 -30.21
CA ASP A 298 -15.45 -5.74 -29.60
C ASP A 298 -16.15 -4.89 -28.54
N ILE A 299 -17.44 -4.64 -28.76
CA ILE A 299 -18.27 -3.78 -27.89
C ILE A 299 -19.50 -4.54 -27.39
N SER A 300 -19.39 -5.85 -27.25
CA SER A 300 -20.49 -6.75 -26.87
C SER A 300 -21.08 -6.41 -25.49
N PHE A 301 -20.29 -5.85 -24.56
CA PHE A 301 -20.82 -5.31 -23.29
C PHE A 301 -21.88 -4.19 -23.49
N GLY A 302 -21.83 -3.48 -24.62
CA GLY A 302 -22.81 -2.47 -25.03
C GLY A 302 -24.14 -3.04 -25.55
N ILE A 303 -24.28 -4.37 -25.69
CA ILE A 303 -25.56 -5.01 -26.06
C ILE A 303 -26.65 -4.65 -25.03
N SER A 304 -26.27 -4.52 -23.75
CA SER A 304 -27.13 -4.09 -22.64
C SER A 304 -27.77 -2.70 -22.83
N ALA A 305 -27.12 -1.77 -23.55
CA ALA A 305 -27.68 -0.47 -23.87
C ALA A 305 -28.62 -0.47 -25.08
N LEU A 306 -28.70 -1.56 -25.86
CA LEU A 306 -29.60 -1.64 -27.02
C LEU A 306 -31.05 -1.77 -26.58
N GLN A 307 -31.94 -1.06 -27.28
CA GLN A 307 -33.39 -1.15 -27.06
C GLN A 307 -34.14 -1.56 -28.32
N ALA A 308 -35.27 -2.25 -28.15
CA ALA A 308 -36.17 -2.54 -29.27
C ALA A 308 -36.71 -1.23 -29.87
N GLY A 309 -36.57 -1.06 -31.19
CA GLY A 309 -36.88 0.18 -31.89
C GLY A 309 -35.66 1.07 -32.12
N SER A 310 -35.76 2.35 -31.78
CA SER A 310 -34.79 3.39 -32.19
C SER A 310 -33.55 3.41 -31.30
N ASN A 311 -32.38 3.30 -31.92
CA ASN A 311 -31.07 3.38 -31.27
C ASN A 311 -30.22 4.46 -31.95
N VAL A 312 -29.12 4.86 -31.33
CA VAL A 312 -28.12 5.76 -31.92
C VAL A 312 -26.71 5.31 -31.56
N LEU A 313 -25.86 5.17 -32.58
CA LEU A 313 -24.42 5.23 -32.43
C LEU A 313 -24.02 6.71 -32.51
N ALA A 314 -23.38 7.23 -31.47
CA ALA A 314 -22.88 8.59 -31.39
C ALA A 314 -21.35 8.55 -31.30
N ILE A 315 -20.66 9.40 -32.04
CA ILE A 315 -19.19 9.42 -32.11
C ILE A 315 -18.72 10.86 -31.92
N HIS A 316 -17.78 11.04 -31.01
CA HIS A 316 -17.02 12.26 -30.81
C HIS A 316 -15.65 12.04 -31.45
N SER A 317 -15.43 12.69 -32.59
CA SER A 317 -14.19 12.60 -33.36
C SER A 317 -13.25 13.73 -32.98
N LEU A 318 -11.96 13.39 -32.92
CA LEU A 318 -10.90 14.21 -32.37
C LEU A 318 -9.74 14.26 -33.38
N ASN A 319 -9.26 15.44 -33.69
CA ASN A 319 -8.00 15.66 -34.42
C ASN A 319 -6.96 16.25 -33.46
N LEU A 320 -5.67 16.02 -33.74
CA LEU A 320 -4.54 16.49 -32.95
C LEU A 320 -4.50 18.01 -32.82
N HIS A 321 -4.74 18.76 -33.89
CA HIS A 321 -4.77 20.22 -33.85
C HIS A 321 -5.51 20.82 -35.05
N SER A 322 -5.84 22.12 -34.98
CA SER A 322 -6.58 22.84 -36.04
C SER A 322 -5.80 23.03 -37.36
N GLY A 323 -4.67 22.35 -37.48
CA GLY A 323 -3.79 22.33 -38.66
C GLY A 323 -3.50 20.91 -39.17
N SER A 324 -4.12 19.86 -38.62
CA SER A 324 -4.11 18.52 -39.22
C SER A 324 -4.53 18.63 -40.70
N SER A 325 -3.82 17.93 -41.58
CA SER A 325 -4.02 17.99 -43.03
C SER A 325 -5.42 17.52 -43.46
N ASP A 326 -6.04 16.70 -42.63
CA ASP A 326 -7.08 15.77 -43.00
C ASP A 326 -7.93 15.41 -41.75
N MET A 327 -9.01 14.64 -41.95
CA MET A 327 -9.87 14.05 -40.92
C MET A 327 -10.72 12.97 -41.59
N LEU A 328 -10.98 11.84 -40.93
CA LEU A 328 -11.90 10.79 -41.40
C LEU A 328 -12.70 10.19 -40.24
N ILE A 329 -14.00 9.94 -40.46
CA ILE A 329 -14.84 9.08 -39.63
C ILE A 329 -15.78 8.25 -40.51
N SER A 330 -15.59 6.94 -40.50
CA SER A 330 -16.48 5.99 -41.15
C SER A 330 -16.67 4.72 -40.30
N PRO A 331 -17.69 4.67 -39.41
CA PRO A 331 -18.03 3.48 -38.65
C PRO A 331 -18.81 2.44 -39.47
N GLU A 332 -18.67 1.18 -39.09
CA GLU A 332 -19.61 0.08 -39.35
C GLU A 332 -19.95 -0.59 -38.01
N LEU A 333 -21.23 -0.83 -37.72
CA LEU A 333 -21.69 -1.54 -36.53
C LEU A 333 -22.31 -2.87 -36.95
N ILE A 334 -21.75 -3.99 -36.48
CA ILE A 334 -22.16 -5.34 -36.85
C ILE A 334 -22.66 -6.08 -35.61
N ALA A 335 -23.82 -6.71 -35.73
CA ALA A 335 -24.36 -7.65 -34.74
C ALA A 335 -24.34 -9.08 -35.28
N GLU A 336 -23.92 -10.03 -34.46
CA GLU A 336 -23.84 -11.46 -34.80
C GLU A 336 -24.51 -12.31 -33.71
N SER A 337 -25.22 -13.37 -34.12
CA SER A 337 -25.83 -14.33 -33.20
C SER A 337 -24.84 -15.39 -32.76
N ALA A 338 -24.92 -15.81 -31.49
CA ALA A 338 -24.10 -16.87 -30.93
C ALA A 338 -24.94 -18.07 -30.47
N SER A 339 -24.28 -19.21 -30.28
CA SER A 339 -24.85 -20.39 -29.62
C SER A 339 -23.75 -21.20 -28.94
N ILE A 340 -24.10 -21.97 -27.91
CA ILE A 340 -23.17 -22.86 -27.22
C ILE A 340 -22.57 -23.87 -28.21
N VAL A 341 -21.24 -24.05 -28.16
CA VAL A 341 -20.49 -24.99 -29.01
C VAL A 341 -21.04 -26.41 -28.85
N SER A 342 -21.14 -27.16 -29.95
CA SER A 342 -21.66 -28.54 -29.96
C SER A 342 -20.61 -29.56 -30.44
N PRO A 343 -20.13 -30.50 -29.59
CA PRO A 343 -20.57 -30.76 -28.21
C PRO A 343 -20.13 -29.67 -27.23
N GLU A 344 -20.89 -29.49 -26.13
CA GLU A 344 -20.61 -28.48 -25.09
C GLU A 344 -19.13 -28.59 -24.63
N GLN A 345 -18.39 -27.50 -24.79
CA GLN A 345 -17.05 -27.32 -24.25
C GLN A 345 -17.16 -26.47 -22.98
N ILE A 346 -16.53 -26.94 -21.91
CA ILE A 346 -16.56 -26.29 -20.59
C ILE A 346 -15.11 -26.02 -20.16
N GLY A 347 -14.86 -24.81 -19.67
CA GLY A 347 -13.53 -24.35 -19.28
C GLY A 347 -13.53 -22.93 -18.72
N PHE A 348 -12.34 -22.39 -18.50
CA PHE A 348 -12.13 -21.02 -18.06
C PHE A 348 -12.09 -20.04 -19.25
N PHE A 349 -12.41 -18.78 -19.00
CA PHE A 349 -12.22 -17.67 -19.94
C PHE A 349 -11.28 -16.64 -19.33
N SER A 350 -10.28 -16.21 -20.10
CA SER A 350 -9.30 -15.19 -19.66
C SER A 350 -9.81 -13.75 -19.75
N LEU A 351 -11.01 -13.57 -20.29
CA LEU A 351 -11.76 -12.33 -20.32
C LEU A 351 -13.21 -12.73 -20.04
N ALA A 352 -13.80 -12.16 -18.98
CA ALA A 352 -15.19 -12.42 -18.67
C ALA A 352 -16.13 -11.70 -19.66
N THR A 353 -17.30 -12.28 -19.92
CA THR A 353 -18.26 -11.77 -20.92
C THR A 353 -19.69 -11.57 -20.40
N PRO A 354 -19.90 -10.97 -19.21
CA PRO A 354 -21.22 -10.91 -18.58
C PRO A 354 -22.25 -10.18 -19.45
N GLY A 355 -23.33 -10.89 -19.79
CA GLY A 355 -24.45 -10.39 -20.57
C GLY A 355 -24.34 -10.66 -22.09
N TYR A 356 -23.34 -11.41 -22.54
CA TYR A 356 -23.12 -11.73 -23.95
C TYR A 356 -22.34 -13.04 -24.14
N ALA A 357 -22.02 -13.41 -25.39
CA ALA A 357 -21.50 -14.74 -25.67
C ALA A 357 -20.03 -14.92 -25.28
N ASN A 358 -19.76 -15.95 -24.48
CA ASN A 358 -18.41 -16.46 -24.19
C ASN A 358 -17.61 -16.77 -25.46
N GLY A 359 -16.29 -16.55 -25.41
CA GLY A 359 -15.35 -17.00 -26.44
C GLY A 359 -14.93 -18.47 -26.32
N ASP A 360 -13.75 -18.78 -26.85
CA ASP A 360 -13.10 -20.08 -26.69
C ASP A 360 -12.69 -20.32 -25.22
N SER A 361 -13.02 -21.49 -24.68
CA SER A 361 -12.66 -21.87 -23.30
C SER A 361 -11.32 -22.61 -23.24
N ILE A 362 -10.52 -22.37 -22.20
CA ILE A 362 -9.35 -23.21 -21.85
C ILE A 362 -9.72 -24.27 -20.79
N ALA A 363 -9.14 -25.47 -20.90
CA ALA A 363 -9.36 -26.57 -19.95
C ALA A 363 -8.69 -26.36 -18.58
N GLY A 364 -7.85 -25.32 -18.43
CA GLY A 364 -7.19 -24.95 -17.18
C GLY A 364 -5.81 -24.32 -17.40
N PHE A 365 -5.06 -24.20 -16.32
CA PHE A 365 -3.73 -23.57 -16.28
C PHE A 365 -2.63 -24.63 -16.15
N VAL A 366 -1.50 -24.45 -16.85
CA VAL A 366 -0.33 -25.30 -16.63
C VAL A 366 0.42 -24.79 -15.39
N ALA A 367 0.68 -25.68 -14.43
CA ALA A 367 1.41 -25.34 -13.23
C ALA A 367 2.87 -24.98 -13.52
N ASP A 368 3.35 -23.93 -12.85
CA ASP A 368 4.69 -23.37 -13.01
C ASP A 368 5.82 -24.40 -12.82
N PRO A 369 6.93 -24.29 -13.58
CA PRO A 369 8.07 -25.18 -13.44
C PRO A 369 8.81 -25.02 -12.11
N THR A 370 9.00 -26.13 -11.41
CA THR A 370 9.83 -26.18 -10.19
C THR A 370 11.21 -26.77 -10.48
N PHE A 371 12.23 -26.25 -9.79
CA PHE A 371 13.62 -26.67 -9.91
C PHE A 371 14.06 -27.51 -8.70
N SER A 372 14.74 -28.64 -8.93
CA SER A 372 15.16 -29.54 -7.85
C SER A 372 16.37 -29.07 -7.03
N VAL A 373 16.92 -27.91 -7.37
CA VAL A 373 18.03 -27.23 -6.69
C VAL A 373 17.65 -25.76 -6.73
N ALA A 374 17.59 -25.11 -5.56
CA ALA A 374 17.26 -23.70 -5.44
C ALA A 374 18.27 -22.80 -6.19
N HIS A 375 17.91 -21.53 -6.39
CA HIS A 375 18.88 -20.51 -6.77
C HIS A 375 19.91 -20.27 -5.66
N GLY A 376 21.00 -19.57 -6.00
CA GLY A 376 22.01 -19.16 -5.03
C GLY A 376 23.45 -19.36 -5.48
N TYR A 377 24.36 -19.40 -4.50
CA TYR A 377 25.80 -19.50 -4.72
C TYR A 377 26.30 -20.96 -4.69
N TYR A 378 27.15 -21.32 -5.64
CA TYR A 378 27.66 -22.68 -5.80
C TYR A 378 29.17 -22.72 -6.13
N GLU A 379 29.89 -23.65 -5.50
CA GLU A 379 31.30 -23.95 -5.79
C GLU A 379 31.49 -25.19 -6.69
N THR A 380 30.42 -25.97 -6.89
CA THR A 380 30.47 -27.26 -7.60
C THR A 380 29.30 -27.41 -8.56
N THR A 381 29.44 -28.27 -9.57
CA THR A 381 28.40 -28.52 -10.57
C THR A 381 27.08 -28.99 -9.93
N GLN A 382 25.99 -28.29 -10.21
CA GLN A 382 24.65 -28.66 -9.81
C GLN A 382 23.97 -29.55 -10.87
N ASN A 383 23.14 -30.48 -10.43
CA ASN A 383 22.38 -31.38 -11.30
C ASN A 383 20.88 -31.13 -11.11
N VAL A 384 20.33 -30.24 -11.94
CA VAL A 384 19.00 -29.63 -11.76
C VAL A 384 17.96 -30.38 -12.57
N ALA A 385 16.98 -31.00 -11.90
CA ALA A 385 15.78 -31.48 -12.54
C ALA A 385 14.72 -30.37 -12.58
N ILE A 386 13.97 -30.29 -13.67
CA ILE A 386 12.80 -29.42 -13.82
C ILE A 386 11.53 -30.30 -13.79
N ALA A 387 10.47 -29.85 -13.15
CA ALA A 387 9.18 -30.53 -13.11
C ALA A 387 8.02 -29.52 -13.20
N SER A 388 6.86 -29.95 -13.70
CA SER A 388 5.58 -29.22 -13.57
C SER A 388 4.57 -30.17 -12.95
N ALA A 389 3.67 -29.66 -12.11
CA ALA A 389 2.62 -30.47 -11.50
C ALA A 389 1.59 -30.95 -12.54
N THR A 390 1.46 -30.26 -13.68
CA THR A 390 0.48 -30.59 -14.74
C THR A 390 0.93 -31.81 -15.55
N PRO A 391 0.22 -32.96 -15.48
CA PRO A 391 0.65 -34.16 -16.18
C PRO A 391 0.56 -33.99 -17.71
N GLY A 392 1.65 -34.38 -18.37
CA GLY A 392 1.79 -34.34 -19.83
C GLY A 392 2.15 -32.98 -20.43
N ALA A 393 2.46 -31.96 -19.61
CA ALA A 393 2.95 -30.69 -20.10
C ALA A 393 4.34 -30.81 -20.76
N LEU A 394 4.55 -30.07 -21.85
CA LEU A 394 5.84 -29.83 -22.47
C LEU A 394 6.57 -28.74 -21.69
N ILE A 395 7.66 -29.10 -21.00
CA ILE A 395 8.53 -28.13 -20.32
C ILE A 395 9.61 -27.68 -21.32
N VAL A 396 9.74 -26.37 -21.51
CA VAL A 396 10.76 -25.72 -22.36
C VAL A 396 11.61 -24.82 -21.47
N TYR A 397 12.93 -24.85 -21.63
CA TYR A 397 13.85 -24.05 -20.85
C TYR A 397 14.87 -23.29 -21.71
N THR A 398 15.43 -22.23 -21.15
CA THR A 398 16.52 -21.40 -21.71
C THR A 398 17.60 -21.21 -20.65
N THR A 399 18.83 -20.92 -21.09
CA THR A 399 19.99 -20.69 -20.20
C THR A 399 20.72 -19.38 -20.51
N ASP A 400 20.06 -18.47 -21.22
CA ASP A 400 20.56 -17.18 -21.71
C ASP A 400 19.62 -16.02 -21.32
N ALA A 401 18.82 -16.24 -20.27
CA ALA A 401 17.73 -15.36 -19.79
C ALA A 401 16.55 -15.12 -20.76
N SER A 402 16.59 -15.63 -22.00
CA SER A 402 15.48 -15.41 -22.95
C SER A 402 14.20 -16.15 -22.53
N THR A 403 13.02 -15.63 -22.88
CA THR A 403 11.74 -16.25 -22.53
C THR A 403 11.51 -17.53 -23.34
N PRO A 404 11.33 -18.72 -22.71
CA PRO A 404 10.99 -19.95 -23.43
C PRO A 404 9.61 -19.82 -24.11
N THR A 405 9.50 -20.18 -25.39
CA THR A 405 8.24 -20.02 -26.15
C THR A 405 7.96 -21.19 -27.10
N VAL A 406 6.67 -21.36 -27.42
CA VAL A 406 6.15 -22.30 -28.43
C VAL A 406 5.15 -21.60 -29.36
N ASP A 407 4.91 -22.15 -30.55
CA ASP A 407 3.75 -21.80 -31.36
C ASP A 407 2.46 -22.49 -30.87
N GLY A 408 1.30 -22.12 -31.44
CA GLY A 408 0.01 -22.72 -31.08
C GLY A 408 -0.13 -24.23 -31.36
N ASN A 409 0.84 -24.87 -32.01
CA ASN A 409 0.92 -26.32 -32.18
C ASN A 409 1.93 -26.98 -31.21
N LEU A 410 2.42 -26.23 -30.21
CA LEU A 410 3.47 -26.60 -29.28
C LEU A 410 4.84 -26.89 -29.93
N ASN A 411 5.12 -26.36 -31.13
CA ASN A 411 6.48 -26.36 -31.67
C ASN A 411 7.31 -25.30 -30.97
N ILE A 412 8.48 -25.68 -30.44
CA ILE A 412 9.36 -24.74 -29.73
C ILE A 412 9.89 -23.67 -30.68
N THR A 413 9.60 -22.41 -30.36
CA THR A 413 10.08 -21.21 -31.06
C THR A 413 11.30 -20.60 -30.37
N ASN A 414 11.40 -20.71 -29.04
CA ASN A 414 12.60 -20.36 -28.30
C ASN A 414 12.86 -21.32 -27.12
N GLY A 415 14.13 -21.69 -26.90
CA GLY A 415 14.55 -22.62 -25.85
C GLY A 415 14.67 -24.09 -26.29
N VAL A 416 14.71 -24.99 -25.31
CA VAL A 416 14.99 -26.42 -25.47
C VAL A 416 13.99 -27.25 -24.67
N ALA A 417 13.49 -28.35 -25.24
CA ALA A 417 12.63 -29.29 -24.52
C ALA A 417 13.39 -29.97 -23.38
N TYR A 418 12.86 -29.89 -22.15
CA TYR A 418 13.42 -30.59 -21.01
C TYR A 418 13.13 -32.10 -21.10
N THR A 419 14.18 -32.92 -21.09
CA THR A 419 14.10 -34.40 -21.20
C THR A 419 14.88 -35.15 -20.13
N SER A 420 15.80 -34.47 -19.44
CA SER A 420 16.65 -35.04 -18.38
C SER A 420 17.30 -33.92 -17.57
N PRO A 421 17.70 -34.15 -16.30
CA PRO A 421 18.39 -33.16 -15.47
C PRO A 421 19.60 -32.49 -16.14
N LEU A 422 19.77 -31.20 -15.85
CA LEU A 422 20.77 -30.31 -16.43
C LEU A 422 22.00 -30.23 -15.51
N ASN A 423 23.20 -30.36 -16.08
CA ASN A 423 24.45 -30.15 -15.34
C ASN A 423 24.89 -28.69 -15.47
N ILE A 424 24.66 -27.90 -14.43
CA ILE A 424 25.03 -26.49 -14.34
C ILE A 424 26.39 -26.38 -13.65
N SER A 425 27.45 -26.09 -14.41
CA SER A 425 28.85 -26.09 -13.93
C SER A 425 29.49 -24.70 -13.88
N GLY A 426 28.68 -23.65 -13.95
CA GLY A 426 29.10 -22.25 -14.03
C GLY A 426 27.89 -21.33 -13.98
N THR A 427 28.13 -20.03 -13.87
CA THR A 427 27.08 -19.01 -13.66
C THR A 427 26.04 -19.07 -14.77
N THR A 428 24.79 -19.35 -14.40
CA THR A 428 23.68 -19.62 -15.33
C THR A 428 22.37 -19.08 -14.77
N THR A 429 21.64 -18.31 -15.58
CA THR A 429 20.22 -18.01 -15.36
C THR A 429 19.38 -19.03 -16.12
N LEU A 430 18.76 -19.96 -15.40
CA LEU A 430 17.84 -20.95 -15.98
C LEU A 430 16.42 -20.37 -15.93
N ARG A 431 15.74 -20.28 -17.06
CA ARG A 431 14.29 -20.00 -17.11
C ARG A 431 13.56 -21.19 -17.71
N ALA A 432 12.35 -21.47 -17.25
CA ALA A 432 11.50 -22.51 -17.80
C ALA A 432 10.04 -22.06 -17.85
N ALA A 433 9.31 -22.55 -18.84
CA ALA A 433 7.85 -22.46 -18.92
C ALA A 433 7.29 -23.82 -19.36
N ALA A 434 6.05 -24.12 -18.97
CA ALA A 434 5.37 -25.37 -19.26
C ALA A 434 4.10 -25.11 -20.09
N PHE A 435 3.92 -25.93 -21.13
CA PHE A 435 2.90 -25.73 -22.15
C PHE A 435 2.07 -27.01 -22.35
N LYS A 436 0.79 -26.87 -22.64
CA LYS A 436 -0.11 -28.00 -22.92
C LYS A 436 -1.25 -27.54 -23.82
N THR A 437 -1.66 -28.40 -24.75
CA THR A 437 -2.78 -28.13 -25.65
C THR A 437 -4.06 -27.91 -24.83
N ASP A 438 -4.85 -26.92 -25.23
CA ASP A 438 -6.10 -26.49 -24.58
C ASP A 438 -5.92 -25.93 -23.15
N PHE A 439 -4.70 -25.59 -22.71
CA PHE A 439 -4.45 -24.97 -21.40
C PHE A 439 -3.75 -23.62 -21.58
N GLN A 440 -3.99 -22.68 -20.66
CA GLN A 440 -3.14 -21.50 -20.54
C GLN A 440 -1.72 -21.95 -20.15
N PRO A 441 -0.66 -21.48 -20.85
CA PRO A 441 0.72 -21.73 -20.47
C PRO A 441 0.99 -21.32 -19.02
N SER A 442 1.98 -21.94 -18.41
CA SER A 442 2.47 -21.50 -17.10
C SER A 442 3.10 -20.12 -17.20
N PHE A 443 3.26 -19.43 -16.08
CA PHE A 443 4.22 -18.33 -16.04
C PHE A 443 5.63 -18.87 -16.24
N VAL A 444 6.57 -17.97 -16.55
CA VAL A 444 7.99 -18.33 -16.58
C VAL A 444 8.48 -18.40 -15.14
N SER A 445 9.13 -19.49 -14.76
CA SER A 445 9.88 -19.58 -13.50
C SER A 445 11.37 -19.48 -13.78
N ALA A 446 12.12 -18.83 -12.91
CA ALA A 446 13.58 -18.72 -13.00
C ALA A 446 14.30 -19.39 -11.81
N SER A 447 15.56 -19.75 -12.05
CA SER A 447 16.51 -20.08 -10.99
C SER A 447 17.93 -19.67 -11.42
N THR A 448 18.52 -18.73 -10.70
CA THR A 448 19.88 -18.23 -10.92
C THR A 448 20.89 -19.01 -10.09
N TYR A 449 21.86 -19.62 -10.76
CA TYR A 449 22.98 -20.33 -10.14
C TYR A 449 24.26 -19.50 -10.32
N LEU A 450 24.82 -18.95 -9.24
CA LEU A 450 26.01 -18.10 -9.26
C LEU A 450 27.27 -18.87 -8.85
N PHE A 451 28.31 -18.80 -9.67
CA PHE A 451 29.63 -19.38 -9.38
C PHE A 451 30.63 -18.24 -9.23
N VAL A 452 31.06 -17.95 -7.99
CA VAL A 452 31.84 -16.72 -7.69
C VAL A 452 33.19 -16.66 -8.42
N ASP A 453 33.77 -17.82 -8.78
CA ASP A 453 34.95 -17.90 -9.65
C ASP A 453 34.68 -17.40 -11.09
N ASP A 454 33.48 -17.59 -11.63
CA ASP A 454 33.11 -16.97 -12.92
C ASP A 454 32.89 -15.47 -12.73
N ILE A 455 32.24 -15.05 -11.64
CA ILE A 455 31.94 -13.63 -11.37
C ILE A 455 33.22 -12.79 -11.33
N ILE A 456 34.24 -13.20 -10.57
CA ILE A 456 35.52 -12.45 -10.53
C ILE A 456 36.28 -12.45 -11.88
N ASN A 457 35.87 -13.27 -12.84
CA ASN A 457 36.40 -13.32 -14.20
C ASN A 457 35.41 -12.74 -15.24
N GLN A 458 34.31 -12.09 -14.83
CA GLN A 458 33.40 -11.41 -15.74
C GLN A 458 34.09 -10.18 -16.35
N SER A 459 34.24 -10.22 -17.67
CA SER A 459 34.70 -9.10 -18.51
C SER A 459 35.88 -8.28 -17.96
N PRO A 460 37.03 -8.89 -17.61
CA PRO A 460 38.14 -8.25 -16.89
C PRO A 460 38.91 -7.19 -17.70
N LEU A 461 38.53 -6.95 -18.96
CA LEU A 461 39.04 -5.87 -19.82
C LEU A 461 37.88 -5.05 -20.42
N GLY A 462 36.72 -5.02 -19.74
CA GLY A 462 35.51 -4.36 -20.22
C GLY A 462 34.83 -5.04 -21.42
N GLN A 463 35.07 -6.35 -21.63
CA GLN A 463 34.45 -7.07 -22.74
C GLN A 463 32.92 -7.08 -22.61
N THR A 464 32.21 -7.01 -23.74
CA THR A 464 30.76 -7.16 -23.76
C THR A 464 30.36 -8.58 -23.33
N PRO A 465 29.44 -8.75 -22.35
CA PRO A 465 28.83 -10.06 -22.06
C PRO A 465 28.11 -10.63 -23.30
N PHE A 466 27.97 -11.95 -23.37
CA PHE A 466 27.35 -12.59 -24.55
C PHE A 466 25.91 -12.13 -24.75
N GLY A 467 25.56 -11.67 -25.96
CA GLY A 467 24.24 -11.15 -26.31
C GLY A 467 24.02 -9.67 -25.99
N TRP A 468 24.79 -9.07 -25.09
CA TRP A 468 24.60 -7.67 -24.66
C TRP A 468 25.11 -6.66 -25.72
N PRO A 469 24.66 -5.39 -25.70
CA PRO A 469 25.13 -4.40 -26.66
C PRO A 469 26.61 -4.05 -26.48
N SER A 470 27.36 -4.04 -27.59
CA SER A 470 28.81 -3.75 -27.61
C SER A 470 29.16 -2.25 -27.64
N SER A 471 28.15 -1.41 -27.77
CA SER A 471 28.23 0.05 -27.73
C SER A 471 26.94 0.62 -27.11
N GLY A 472 26.97 1.88 -26.70
CA GLY A 472 25.77 2.57 -26.23
C GLY A 472 24.64 2.61 -27.26
N VAL A 473 23.41 2.47 -26.77
CA VAL A 473 22.14 2.52 -27.54
C VAL A 473 21.37 3.75 -27.05
N ASN A 474 20.73 4.51 -27.93
CA ASN A 474 20.00 5.75 -27.61
C ASN A 474 20.79 6.77 -26.74
N GLY A 475 22.12 6.77 -26.86
CA GLY A 475 23.01 7.62 -26.04
C GLY A 475 23.29 7.11 -24.63
N GLN A 476 22.73 5.96 -24.24
CA GLN A 476 23.01 5.30 -22.97
C GLN A 476 24.45 4.76 -22.92
N VAL A 477 25.19 5.10 -21.89
CA VAL A 477 26.52 4.56 -21.60
C VAL A 477 26.36 3.19 -20.96
N LEU A 478 27.07 2.21 -21.51
CA LEU A 478 27.13 0.83 -21.00
C LEU A 478 28.56 0.55 -20.54
N SER A 479 28.71 -0.08 -19.38
CA SER A 479 30.00 -0.40 -18.75
C SER A 479 29.91 -1.75 -18.08
N TYR A 480 30.88 -2.63 -18.37
CA TYR A 480 30.86 -4.04 -17.96
C TYR A 480 32.15 -4.44 -17.27
N GLY A 481 32.08 -5.47 -16.42
CA GLY A 481 33.23 -6.20 -15.93
C GLY A 481 33.63 -5.94 -14.48
N ILE A 482 34.53 -6.80 -14.00
CA ILE A 482 35.17 -6.72 -12.69
C ILE A 482 36.64 -6.34 -12.88
N ASP A 483 37.06 -5.25 -12.24
CA ASP A 483 38.38 -4.65 -12.38
C ASP A 483 39.49 -5.56 -11.78
N PRO A 484 40.42 -6.08 -12.60
CA PRO A 484 41.52 -6.89 -12.13
C PRO A 484 42.54 -6.12 -11.26
N GLU A 485 42.59 -4.79 -11.29
CA GLU A 485 43.40 -3.99 -10.36
C GLU A 485 42.87 -4.12 -8.92
N ILE A 486 41.56 -4.13 -8.72
CA ILE A 486 40.94 -4.33 -7.40
C ILE A 486 41.14 -5.78 -6.91
N ILE A 487 41.02 -6.76 -7.80
CA ILE A 487 41.36 -8.16 -7.49
C ILE A 487 42.85 -8.29 -7.11
N SER A 488 43.75 -7.59 -7.79
CA SER A 488 45.18 -7.57 -7.46
C SER A 488 45.51 -6.81 -6.18
N LEU A 489 44.67 -5.85 -5.76
CA LEU A 489 44.88 -5.02 -4.57
C LEU A 489 44.48 -5.75 -3.28
N TYR A 490 43.33 -6.43 -3.29
CA TYR A 490 42.79 -7.13 -2.11
C TYR A 490 42.99 -8.65 -2.13
N GLY A 491 43.25 -9.23 -3.29
CA GLY A 491 43.33 -10.68 -3.50
C GLY A 491 41.95 -11.30 -3.77
N SER A 492 41.92 -12.34 -4.60
CA SER A 492 40.66 -12.95 -5.09
C SER A 492 39.71 -13.39 -3.98
N GLN A 493 40.21 -13.92 -2.86
CA GLN A 493 39.34 -14.35 -1.77
C GLN A 493 38.57 -13.18 -1.15
N ALA A 494 39.24 -12.05 -0.85
CA ALA A 494 38.57 -10.89 -0.28
C ALA A 494 37.51 -10.27 -1.21
N VAL A 495 37.69 -10.41 -2.54
CA VAL A 495 36.66 -10.02 -3.51
C VAL A 495 35.50 -11.02 -3.53
N LYS A 496 35.76 -12.33 -3.43
CA LYS A 496 34.72 -13.36 -3.30
C LYS A 496 33.90 -13.17 -2.02
N ASP A 497 34.57 -13.03 -0.87
CA ASP A 497 33.94 -12.78 0.42
C ASP A 497 33.04 -11.52 0.36
N SER A 498 33.49 -10.49 -0.36
CA SER A 498 32.72 -9.25 -0.57
C SER A 498 31.51 -9.43 -1.50
N LEU A 499 31.59 -10.34 -2.49
CA LEU A 499 30.49 -10.68 -3.42
C LEU A 499 29.43 -11.60 -2.80
N THR A 500 29.70 -12.18 -1.63
CA THR A 500 28.79 -13.06 -0.86
C THR A 500 28.55 -12.49 0.53
N SER A 501 28.58 -11.16 0.67
CA SER A 501 28.52 -10.49 1.99
C SER A 501 27.15 -9.90 2.35
N LEU A 502 26.26 -9.79 1.35
CA LEU A 502 24.88 -9.34 1.47
C LEU A 502 23.95 -10.37 0.82
N SER A 503 22.66 -10.29 1.12
CA SER A 503 21.64 -10.97 0.32
C SER A 503 21.59 -10.39 -1.10
N THR A 504 21.06 -11.18 -2.03
CA THR A 504 21.25 -10.97 -3.46
C THR A 504 19.92 -10.98 -4.18
N PHE A 505 19.64 -9.88 -4.88
CA PHE A 505 18.64 -9.86 -5.94
C PHE A 505 19.24 -10.38 -7.25
N SER A 506 18.53 -11.27 -7.94
CA SER A 506 18.75 -11.57 -9.35
C SER A 506 17.53 -11.11 -10.15
N ILE A 507 17.77 -10.35 -11.23
CA ILE A 507 16.75 -9.99 -12.22
C ILE A 507 17.06 -10.76 -13.50
N THR A 508 16.10 -11.56 -13.96
CA THR A 508 16.22 -12.31 -15.21
C THR A 508 15.11 -11.92 -16.19
N THR A 509 15.49 -11.41 -17.37
CA THR A 509 14.56 -10.90 -18.41
C THR A 509 15.16 -11.03 -19.80
N ASP A 510 14.33 -10.98 -20.85
CA ASP A 510 14.80 -10.81 -22.22
C ASP A 510 15.70 -9.57 -22.35
N LEU A 511 16.79 -9.65 -23.12
CA LEU A 511 17.71 -8.53 -23.29
C LEU A 511 17.07 -7.34 -24.02
N ASP A 512 16.11 -7.60 -24.91
CA ASP A 512 15.36 -6.56 -25.63
C ASP A 512 14.52 -5.69 -24.68
N ASN A 513 13.96 -6.28 -23.61
CA ASN A 513 13.27 -5.53 -22.55
C ASN A 513 14.17 -4.45 -21.90
N LEU A 514 15.49 -4.65 -21.91
CA LEU A 514 16.46 -3.67 -21.40
C LEU A 514 17.02 -2.78 -22.51
N PHE A 515 17.38 -3.35 -23.67
CA PHE A 515 18.29 -2.72 -24.64
C PHE A 515 17.75 -2.54 -26.06
N ASP A 516 16.52 -2.97 -26.38
CA ASP A 516 15.90 -2.66 -27.67
C ASP A 516 15.79 -1.13 -27.86
N PRO A 517 16.22 -0.56 -29.01
CA PRO A 517 16.16 0.88 -29.22
C PRO A 517 14.75 1.49 -29.12
N THR A 518 13.69 0.72 -29.37
CA THR A 518 12.31 1.23 -29.39
C THR A 518 11.60 1.06 -28.05
N THR A 519 11.84 -0.07 -27.38
CA THR A 519 11.05 -0.56 -26.24
C THR A 519 11.88 -0.86 -24.99
N GLY A 520 13.21 -0.92 -25.10
CA GLY A 520 14.11 -1.30 -24.01
C GLY A 520 14.20 -0.24 -22.92
N ILE A 521 13.84 -0.59 -21.68
CA ILE A 521 13.71 0.36 -20.57
C ILE A 521 15.03 0.96 -20.10
N TYR A 522 16.15 0.24 -20.26
CA TYR A 522 17.46 0.70 -19.81
C TYR A 522 18.04 1.79 -20.74
N VAL A 523 17.72 1.70 -22.03
CA VAL A 523 18.20 2.63 -23.07
C VAL A 523 17.20 3.76 -23.33
N ASN A 524 15.93 3.54 -22.99
CA ASN A 524 14.86 4.54 -22.99
C ASN A 524 14.46 4.95 -21.56
N ALA A 525 15.46 5.05 -20.67
CA ALA A 525 15.30 5.24 -19.23
C ALA A 525 14.44 6.44 -18.80
N ARG A 526 14.15 7.41 -19.68
CA ARG A 526 13.30 8.57 -19.36
C ARG A 526 11.79 8.30 -19.40
N ASN A 527 11.33 7.20 -20.02
CA ASN A 527 9.91 6.95 -20.19
C ASN A 527 9.23 6.46 -18.90
N ARG A 528 7.89 6.46 -18.85
CA ARG A 528 7.05 6.31 -17.65
C ARG A 528 5.70 5.66 -18.01
N GLY A 529 4.89 5.32 -17.01
CA GLY A 529 3.59 4.66 -17.19
C GLY A 529 3.68 3.14 -17.30
N LYS A 530 2.51 2.48 -17.33
CA LYS A 530 2.38 1.01 -17.39
C LYS A 530 2.95 0.44 -18.70
N SER A 531 2.78 1.15 -19.82
CA SER A 531 3.34 0.79 -21.13
C SER A 531 4.88 0.73 -21.19
N TRP A 532 5.57 1.17 -20.13
CA TRP A 532 7.02 1.09 -19.96
C TRP A 532 7.47 0.13 -18.85
N GLU A 533 6.58 -0.73 -18.36
CA GLU A 533 6.90 -1.91 -17.55
C GLU A 533 7.25 -3.10 -18.48
N ARG A 534 8.16 -3.99 -18.05
CA ARG A 534 8.57 -5.19 -18.82
C ARG A 534 8.64 -6.41 -17.93
N ALA A 535 8.12 -7.55 -18.38
CA ALA A 535 8.13 -8.78 -17.60
C ALA A 535 9.56 -9.23 -17.25
N ALA A 536 9.79 -9.55 -15.98
CA ALA A 536 11.03 -10.12 -15.47
C ALA A 536 10.76 -11.10 -14.32
N ASN A 537 11.60 -12.13 -14.20
CA ASN A 537 11.70 -12.91 -12.97
C ASN A 537 12.61 -12.16 -11.99
N VAL A 538 12.20 -12.09 -10.73
CA VAL A 538 12.93 -11.46 -9.62
C VAL A 538 13.14 -12.51 -8.53
N GLU A 539 14.39 -12.73 -8.16
CA GLU A 539 14.80 -13.69 -7.14
C GLU A 539 15.51 -12.97 -6.01
N LEU A 540 15.24 -13.32 -4.76
CA LEU A 540 16.03 -12.93 -3.58
C LEU A 540 16.60 -14.20 -2.93
N PHE A 541 17.90 -14.21 -2.63
CA PHE A 541 18.53 -15.31 -1.88
C PHE A 541 19.70 -14.83 -1.00
N PHE A 542 20.06 -15.66 -0.02
CA PHE A 542 21.04 -15.31 1.02
C PHE A 542 22.32 -16.16 0.93
N PRO A 543 23.51 -15.61 1.27
CA PRO A 543 24.77 -16.35 1.25
C PRO A 543 24.83 -17.56 2.20
N ASP A 544 24.01 -17.58 3.25
CA ASP A 544 23.92 -18.67 4.22
C ASP A 544 22.94 -19.79 3.81
N GLY A 545 22.20 -19.59 2.71
CA GLY A 545 21.18 -20.52 2.22
C GLY A 545 19.84 -20.44 2.97
N SER A 546 19.59 -19.37 3.73
CA SER A 546 18.24 -19.06 4.23
C SER A 546 17.26 -18.78 3.09
N GLU A 547 15.97 -19.01 3.37
CA GLU A 547 14.88 -18.94 2.39
C GLU A 547 14.63 -17.49 1.95
N GLY A 548 14.57 -17.28 0.63
CA GLY A 548 14.17 -16.02 0.01
C GLY A 548 12.92 -16.23 -0.84
N PHE A 549 12.89 -15.69 -2.07
CA PHE A 549 11.75 -15.84 -2.97
C PHE A 549 12.15 -15.89 -4.44
N GLU A 550 11.26 -16.44 -5.27
CA GLU A 550 11.20 -16.21 -6.71
C GLU A 550 9.79 -15.71 -7.06
N VAL A 551 9.69 -14.68 -7.88
CA VAL A 551 8.42 -14.06 -8.27
C VAL A 551 8.55 -13.41 -9.65
N ASN A 552 7.47 -13.31 -10.40
CA ASN A 552 7.41 -12.51 -11.62
C ASN A 552 6.98 -11.07 -11.31
N ALA A 553 7.52 -10.09 -12.03
CA ALA A 553 7.21 -8.68 -11.84
C ALA A 553 7.34 -7.86 -13.13
N GLY A 554 6.63 -6.74 -13.17
CA GLY A 554 6.85 -5.64 -14.11
C GLY A 554 8.06 -4.83 -13.70
N LEU A 555 9.07 -4.78 -14.56
CA LEU A 555 10.33 -4.07 -14.35
C LEU A 555 10.29 -2.69 -15.02
N ARG A 556 10.62 -1.62 -14.28
CA ARG A 556 10.80 -0.27 -14.84
C ARG A 556 12.03 0.43 -14.27
N ILE A 557 12.62 1.37 -15.01
CA ILE A 557 13.67 2.26 -14.48
C ILE A 557 13.04 3.38 -13.64
N ARG A 558 13.60 3.65 -12.45
CA ARG A 558 13.14 4.72 -11.54
C ARG A 558 14.12 5.88 -11.39
N GLY A 559 13.58 7.04 -11.01
CA GLY A 559 14.34 8.24 -10.63
C GLY A 559 14.14 9.46 -11.52
N GLY A 560 14.88 10.52 -11.23
CA GLY A 560 14.95 11.76 -12.01
C GLY A 560 16.26 11.86 -12.77
N PHE A 561 17.18 12.66 -12.25
CA PHE A 561 18.50 12.94 -12.84
C PHE A 561 19.33 11.68 -13.16
N SER A 562 19.25 10.66 -12.30
CA SER A 562 19.95 9.38 -12.43
C SER A 562 19.62 8.57 -13.69
N ARG A 563 18.55 8.93 -14.42
CA ARG A 563 18.12 8.29 -15.67
C ARG A 563 18.75 8.93 -16.92
N GLY A 564 19.69 9.88 -16.74
CA GLY A 564 20.44 10.46 -17.86
C GLY A 564 21.39 9.45 -18.50
N GLY A 565 21.49 9.48 -19.84
CA GLY A 565 22.27 8.52 -20.63
C GLY A 565 23.75 8.38 -20.26
N PHE A 566 24.31 9.37 -19.55
CA PHE A 566 25.68 9.32 -19.04
C PHE A 566 25.85 8.41 -17.81
N ASN A 567 24.78 7.97 -17.15
CA ASN A 567 24.84 7.08 -15.99
C ASN A 567 24.76 5.60 -16.40
N PRO A 568 25.82 4.79 -16.25
CA PRO A 568 25.78 3.38 -16.60
C PRO A 568 25.04 2.49 -15.59
N LYS A 569 24.68 2.99 -14.39
CA LYS A 569 24.02 2.22 -13.31
C LYS A 569 22.68 2.86 -12.92
N HIS A 570 21.58 2.40 -13.51
CA HIS A 570 20.24 2.83 -13.14
C HIS A 570 19.68 2.07 -11.92
N ALA A 571 18.62 2.62 -11.34
CA ALA A 571 17.82 2.00 -10.30
C ALA A 571 16.53 1.43 -10.90
N PHE A 572 16.05 0.34 -10.31
CA PHE A 572 14.88 -0.41 -10.79
C PHE A 572 13.70 -0.24 -9.85
N ARG A 573 12.51 -0.50 -10.39
CA ARG A 573 11.27 -0.68 -9.66
C ARG A 573 10.61 -1.96 -10.13
N PHE A 574 10.07 -2.71 -9.19
CA PHE A 574 9.24 -3.88 -9.43
C PHE A 574 7.76 -3.50 -9.19
N TYR A 575 6.90 -3.99 -10.07
CA TYR A 575 5.44 -3.93 -9.97
C TYR A 575 4.91 -5.36 -9.94
N PHE A 576 4.18 -5.69 -8.89
CA PHE A 576 3.51 -6.99 -8.77
C PHE A 576 2.08 -6.82 -9.27
N ARG A 577 1.66 -7.68 -10.21
CA ARG A 577 0.41 -7.58 -10.98
C ARG A 577 0.05 -8.95 -11.53
N SER A 578 -1.25 -9.24 -11.62
CA SER A 578 -1.81 -10.45 -12.25
C SER A 578 -1.31 -10.70 -13.68
N GLU A 579 -1.01 -9.64 -14.44
CA GLU A 579 -0.44 -9.75 -15.80
C GLU A 579 0.98 -10.34 -15.86
N TYR A 580 1.70 -10.34 -14.74
CA TYR A 580 3.05 -10.89 -14.64
C TYR A 580 3.11 -12.20 -13.83
N GLY A 581 2.21 -12.38 -12.86
CA GLY A 581 2.21 -13.49 -11.91
C GLY A 581 1.35 -13.13 -10.71
N ASP A 582 1.88 -13.26 -9.50
CA ASP A 582 1.18 -12.80 -8.30
C ASP A 582 0.94 -11.29 -8.30
N SER A 583 -0.27 -10.87 -7.89
CA SER A 583 -0.66 -9.46 -7.79
C SER A 583 0.07 -8.67 -6.69
N LYS A 584 0.71 -9.36 -5.73
CA LYS A 584 1.55 -8.75 -4.67
C LYS A 584 2.68 -9.70 -4.28
N LEU A 585 3.88 -9.18 -4.05
CA LEU A 585 4.93 -9.91 -3.32
C LEU A 585 4.48 -10.08 -1.86
N ARG A 586 4.55 -11.29 -1.31
CA ARG A 586 4.25 -11.60 0.09
C ARG A 586 5.51 -12.17 0.75
N TYR A 587 6.28 -11.31 1.40
CA TYR A 587 7.58 -11.62 1.97
C TYR A 587 7.98 -10.58 3.01
N ASP A 588 8.47 -11.03 4.18
CA ASP A 588 9.03 -10.15 5.21
C ASP A 588 10.42 -9.64 4.79
N LEU A 589 10.44 -8.53 4.05
CA LEU A 589 11.66 -7.93 3.50
C LEU A 589 12.46 -7.13 4.53
N PHE A 590 11.87 -6.88 5.72
CA PHE A 590 12.41 -5.97 6.72
C PHE A 590 12.49 -6.59 8.13
N ASP A 591 12.56 -7.92 8.23
CA ASP A 591 12.84 -8.65 9.49
C ASP A 591 11.82 -8.34 10.61
N GLY A 592 10.54 -8.16 10.25
CA GLY A 592 9.46 -7.77 11.15
C GLY A 592 9.44 -6.28 11.55
N GLU A 593 10.39 -5.47 11.05
CA GLU A 593 10.41 -4.01 11.24
C GLU A 593 9.29 -3.32 10.44
N GLY A 594 8.82 -3.94 9.34
CA GLY A 594 7.98 -3.32 8.32
C GLY A 594 6.92 -4.24 7.69
N ALA A 595 6.39 -3.83 6.54
CA ALA A 595 5.35 -4.54 5.80
C ALA A 595 5.82 -5.91 5.25
N ASP A 596 4.90 -6.86 5.19
CA ASP A 596 5.08 -8.23 4.68
C ASP A 596 4.44 -8.45 3.30
N LYS A 597 3.77 -7.43 2.75
CA LYS A 597 3.13 -7.42 1.42
C LYS A 597 3.54 -6.18 0.63
N PHE A 598 3.77 -6.34 -0.67
CA PHE A 598 4.16 -5.24 -1.57
C PHE A 598 3.48 -5.33 -2.94
N ASP A 599 2.82 -4.26 -3.35
CA ASP A 599 2.38 -4.00 -4.73
C ASP A 599 3.52 -3.42 -5.59
N VAL A 600 4.36 -2.60 -4.97
CA VAL A 600 5.49 -1.90 -5.61
C VAL A 600 6.70 -1.92 -4.69
N LEU A 601 7.89 -2.18 -5.25
CA LEU A 601 9.16 -2.13 -4.52
C LEU A 601 10.23 -1.40 -5.35
N ASP A 602 10.87 -0.38 -4.77
CA ASP A 602 12.02 0.29 -5.38
C ASP A 602 13.33 -0.41 -4.99
N LEU A 603 14.19 -0.66 -5.99
CA LEU A 603 15.57 -1.14 -5.82
C LEU A 603 16.55 -0.03 -6.27
N ARG A 604 16.94 0.80 -5.31
CA ARG A 604 17.79 1.99 -5.44
C ARG A 604 19.28 1.64 -5.46
N THR A 605 20.10 2.50 -6.04
CA THR A 605 21.56 2.57 -5.82
C THR A 605 21.89 3.96 -5.28
N ALA A 606 23.05 4.16 -4.66
CA ALA A 606 23.62 5.51 -4.54
C ALA A 606 23.68 6.15 -5.95
N GLN A 607 23.16 7.37 -6.11
CA GLN A 607 23.03 7.99 -7.42
C GLN A 607 24.06 9.11 -7.58
N ASN A 608 23.82 10.28 -6.99
CA ASN A 608 24.80 11.35 -6.91
C ASN A 608 25.97 10.96 -6.01
N TYR A 609 27.15 11.53 -6.29
CA TYR A 609 28.41 11.21 -5.63
C TYR A 609 28.82 9.73 -5.70
N SER A 610 28.21 8.93 -6.59
CA SER A 610 28.56 7.51 -6.75
C SER A 610 29.82 7.33 -7.61
N TRP A 611 30.43 6.15 -7.49
CA TRP A 611 31.50 5.75 -8.39
C TRP A 611 31.00 5.55 -9.82
N SER A 612 29.83 4.92 -9.99
CA SER A 612 29.18 4.68 -11.28
C SER A 612 28.79 5.95 -12.03
N LEU A 613 28.27 6.99 -11.35
CA LEU A 613 27.84 8.24 -12.00
C LEU A 613 29.01 9.21 -12.24
N GLU A 614 29.88 9.38 -11.23
CA GLU A 614 30.84 10.49 -11.15
C GLU A 614 32.30 10.09 -10.88
N GLY A 615 32.55 8.86 -10.38
CA GLY A 615 33.86 8.49 -9.83
C GLY A 615 34.22 9.28 -8.56
N ASN A 616 33.22 9.76 -7.82
CA ASN A 616 33.41 10.74 -6.75
C ASN A 616 34.19 10.14 -5.56
N ALA A 617 34.93 10.98 -4.83
CA ALA A 617 35.55 10.59 -3.56
C ALA A 617 34.50 10.44 -2.44
N GLN A 618 33.42 11.21 -2.51
CA GLN A 618 32.41 11.32 -1.45
C GLN A 618 31.37 10.18 -1.48
N HIS A 619 31.60 9.10 -2.21
CA HIS A 619 30.71 7.95 -2.24
C HIS A 619 30.65 7.25 -0.87
N THR A 620 29.45 7.07 -0.30
CA THR A 620 29.29 6.37 1.00
C THR A 620 28.19 5.31 1.04
N PHE A 621 27.18 5.36 0.15
CA PHE A 621 25.85 4.73 0.29
C PHE A 621 24.99 5.19 1.49
N VAL A 622 25.60 5.60 2.60
CA VAL A 622 24.88 5.86 3.86
C VAL A 622 24.11 7.21 3.88
N ARG A 623 24.34 8.15 2.95
CA ARG A 623 23.74 9.51 3.05
C ARG A 623 22.21 9.56 3.04
N GLU A 624 21.59 8.90 2.07
CA GLU A 624 20.13 8.97 1.89
C GLU A 624 19.41 8.25 3.03
N ILE A 625 19.85 7.02 3.33
CA ILE A 625 19.29 6.19 4.41
C ILE A 625 19.51 6.82 5.80
N PHE A 626 20.62 7.53 6.04
CA PHE A 626 20.83 8.25 7.30
C PHE A 626 19.75 9.30 7.57
N GLY A 627 19.24 9.99 6.54
CA GLY A 627 18.12 10.93 6.69
C GLY A 627 16.84 10.23 7.17
N ARG A 628 16.54 9.06 6.60
CA ARG A 628 15.37 8.24 6.93
C ARG A 628 15.49 7.58 8.31
N ASP A 629 16.66 7.01 8.63
CA ASP A 629 16.98 6.50 9.97
C ASP A 629 16.95 7.61 11.03
N THR A 630 17.33 8.84 10.67
CA THR A 630 17.20 9.97 11.59
C THR A 630 15.73 10.32 11.82
N GLN A 631 14.88 10.26 10.78
CA GLN A 631 13.44 10.48 10.95
C GLN A 631 12.80 9.46 11.90
N ARG A 632 13.17 8.17 11.79
CA ARG A 632 12.81 7.13 12.77
C ARG A 632 13.22 7.51 14.19
N ASP A 633 14.49 7.88 14.38
CA ASP A 633 15.06 8.14 15.70
C ASP A 633 14.55 9.43 16.36
N LEU A 634 13.87 10.32 15.61
CA LEU A 634 13.10 11.44 16.19
C LEU A 634 11.75 10.98 16.77
N GLY A 635 11.25 9.82 16.34
CA GLY A 635 9.94 9.26 16.69
C GLY A 635 8.90 9.36 15.57
N SER A 636 9.28 9.79 14.37
CA SER A 636 8.39 9.94 13.23
C SER A 636 8.33 8.67 12.35
N PRO A 637 7.21 8.44 11.62
CA PRO A 637 7.15 7.44 10.56
C PRO A 637 8.21 7.68 9.47
N TYR A 638 8.71 6.59 8.87
CA TYR A 638 9.83 6.59 7.92
C TYR A 638 9.75 5.39 6.97
N THR A 639 10.53 5.42 5.89
CA THR A 639 10.65 4.32 4.92
C THR A 639 11.93 3.52 5.15
N ARG A 640 11.82 2.19 5.13
CA ARG A 640 12.91 1.24 5.38
C ARG A 640 13.75 0.96 4.15
N SER A 641 14.86 0.27 4.40
CA SER A 641 15.86 -0.11 3.41
C SER A 641 16.73 -1.24 3.96
N ARG A 642 17.20 -2.11 3.06
CA ARG A 642 18.22 -3.14 3.28
C ARG A 642 19.22 -3.11 2.13
N TYR A 643 20.46 -3.53 2.38
CA TYR A 643 21.53 -3.58 1.38
C TYR A 643 21.58 -4.94 0.69
N HIS A 644 21.70 -4.93 -0.63
CA HIS A 644 21.77 -6.14 -1.44
C HIS A 644 22.84 -6.06 -2.52
N HIS A 645 23.32 -7.21 -2.96
CA HIS A 645 23.92 -7.34 -4.29
C HIS A 645 22.83 -7.45 -5.35
N LEU A 646 23.12 -6.95 -6.57
CA LEU A 646 22.27 -7.15 -7.74
C LEU A 646 23.03 -7.89 -8.85
N TYR A 647 22.38 -8.87 -9.45
CA TYR A 647 22.75 -9.48 -10.73
C TYR A 647 21.63 -9.25 -11.74
N VAL A 648 22.00 -8.95 -13.00
CA VAL A 648 21.05 -8.81 -14.12
C VAL A 648 21.48 -9.81 -15.20
N ASN A 649 20.62 -10.77 -15.52
CA ASN A 649 20.90 -11.89 -16.42
C ASN A 649 22.26 -12.58 -16.09
N GLY A 650 22.54 -12.79 -14.79
CA GLY A 650 23.78 -13.39 -14.28
C GLY A 650 25.02 -12.48 -14.29
N VAL A 651 24.94 -11.26 -14.80
CA VAL A 651 26.03 -10.27 -14.77
C VAL A 651 25.96 -9.46 -13.48
N TYR A 652 27.05 -9.38 -12.72
CA TYR A 652 27.07 -8.57 -11.49
C TYR A 652 26.87 -7.09 -11.78
N TRP A 653 25.97 -6.44 -11.04
CA TRP A 653 25.60 -5.03 -11.23
C TRP A 653 25.95 -4.13 -10.04
N GLY A 654 26.54 -4.69 -8.97
CA GLY A 654 26.99 -3.94 -7.80
C GLY A 654 26.02 -3.99 -6.62
N VAL A 655 26.20 -3.05 -5.68
CA VAL A 655 25.41 -2.90 -4.47
C VAL A 655 24.19 -2.00 -4.72
N PHE A 656 23.04 -2.44 -4.21
CA PHE A 656 21.75 -1.77 -4.27
C PHE A 656 21.11 -1.73 -2.86
N GLN A 657 20.03 -0.99 -2.74
CA GLN A 657 19.25 -0.75 -1.53
C GLN A 657 17.76 -0.93 -1.87
N THR A 658 17.02 -1.71 -1.10
CA THR A 658 15.55 -1.65 -1.16
C THR A 658 15.07 -0.31 -0.62
N GLN A 659 13.94 0.19 -1.10
CA GLN A 659 13.32 1.41 -0.59
C GLN A 659 11.79 1.27 -0.61
N GLU A 660 11.18 1.42 0.56
CA GLU A 660 9.74 1.63 0.65
C GLU A 660 9.37 3.00 0.05
N ARG A 661 8.17 3.11 -0.51
CA ARG A 661 7.69 4.30 -1.21
C ARG A 661 6.45 4.83 -0.52
N VAL A 662 6.48 6.10 -0.13
CA VAL A 662 5.38 6.78 0.57
C VAL A 662 4.29 7.14 -0.44
N GLU A 663 3.44 6.17 -0.72
CA GLU A 663 2.28 6.27 -1.61
C GLU A 663 1.09 5.54 -0.93
N GLU A 664 -0.04 5.44 -1.62
CA GLU A 664 -1.32 4.96 -1.08
C GLU A 664 -1.22 3.55 -0.44
N PHE A 665 -0.51 2.63 -1.09
CA PHE A 665 -0.27 1.27 -0.59
C PHE A 665 0.57 1.24 0.70
N TYR A 666 1.62 2.07 0.81
CA TYR A 666 2.40 2.18 2.05
C TYR A 666 1.54 2.76 3.18
N SER A 667 0.60 3.64 2.82
CA SER A 667 -0.28 4.27 3.79
C SER A 667 -1.28 3.27 4.38
N GLU A 668 -1.89 2.42 3.54
CA GLU A 668 -2.69 1.25 3.97
C GLU A 668 -1.92 0.38 4.97
N TRP A 669 -0.67 -0.01 4.66
CA TRP A 669 0.08 -0.99 5.46
C TRP A 669 0.49 -0.47 6.85
N TYR A 670 0.80 0.83 6.97
CA TYR A 670 1.34 1.41 8.20
C TYR A 670 0.35 2.21 9.03
N PHE A 671 -0.75 2.68 8.43
CA PHE A 671 -1.76 3.51 9.12
C PHE A 671 -3.19 2.93 9.02
N GLY A 672 -3.42 1.89 8.23
CA GLY A 672 -4.73 1.27 8.05
C GLY A 672 -5.62 2.03 7.07
N GLY A 673 -6.94 1.81 7.14
CA GLY A 673 -7.89 2.31 6.13
C GLY A 673 -7.75 1.56 4.80
N ASP A 674 -8.44 2.05 3.77
CA ASP A 674 -8.20 1.67 2.38
C ASP A 674 -7.13 2.59 1.78
N LYS A 675 -6.42 2.13 0.74
CA LYS A 675 -5.46 2.96 -0.02
C LYS A 675 -6.14 4.20 -0.63
N ASP A 676 -7.39 4.07 -1.08
CA ASP A 676 -8.13 5.13 -1.76
C ASP A 676 -8.60 6.24 -0.77
N ASP A 677 -8.53 5.98 0.54
CA ASP A 677 -8.76 6.98 1.60
C ASP A 677 -7.65 8.07 1.63
N TYR A 678 -6.48 7.85 1.02
CA TYR A 678 -5.33 8.72 1.25
C TYR A 678 -5.24 9.91 0.27
N ASP A 679 -5.00 11.10 0.82
CA ASP A 679 -4.42 12.23 0.09
C ASP A 679 -2.89 12.05 0.11
N VAL A 680 -2.27 11.84 -1.06
CA VAL A 680 -0.80 11.77 -1.20
C VAL A 680 -0.31 12.96 -2.00
N VAL A 681 0.52 13.78 -1.37
CA VAL A 681 1.07 15.03 -1.91
C VAL A 681 2.59 14.92 -1.96
N LYS A 682 3.24 15.31 -3.06
CA LYS A 682 4.70 15.18 -3.18
C LYS A 682 5.33 16.29 -4.02
N ALA A 683 6.66 16.34 -3.99
CA ALA A 683 7.40 17.18 -4.92
C ALA A 683 7.11 16.77 -6.38
N GLY A 684 6.63 17.74 -7.16
CA GLY A 684 6.31 17.55 -8.58
C GLY A 684 7.54 17.27 -9.45
N LEU A 685 7.30 16.78 -10.68
CA LEU A 685 8.37 16.49 -11.66
C LEU A 685 9.44 17.59 -11.74
N ALA A 686 10.70 17.23 -11.52
CA ALA A 686 11.83 18.16 -11.34
C ALA A 686 12.04 19.20 -12.48
N ASP A 687 11.59 18.90 -13.71
CA ASP A 687 11.67 19.82 -14.85
C ASP A 687 10.60 20.93 -14.78
N VAL A 688 9.46 20.66 -14.13
CA VAL A 688 8.38 21.63 -13.84
C VAL A 688 8.63 22.29 -12.47
N GLY A 689 8.84 21.46 -11.44
CA GLY A 689 9.11 21.82 -10.04
C GLY A 689 7.91 22.42 -9.32
N GLY A 690 7.72 22.08 -8.04
CA GLY A 690 6.53 22.43 -7.28
C GLY A 690 5.98 21.24 -6.53
N THR A 691 4.67 21.24 -6.36
CA THR A 691 3.94 20.24 -5.58
C THR A 691 2.83 19.61 -6.43
N GLU A 692 2.79 18.29 -6.49
CA GLU A 692 1.75 17.52 -7.16
C GLU A 692 0.91 16.75 -6.13
N ILE A 693 -0.41 16.72 -6.31
CA ILE A 693 -1.27 15.71 -5.70
C ILE A 693 -1.09 14.47 -6.59
N SER A 694 -0.66 13.35 -6.04
CA SER A 694 -0.57 12.13 -6.84
C SER A 694 -1.74 11.20 -6.66
N GLU A 695 -2.24 11.10 -5.43
CA GLU A 695 -3.42 10.29 -5.09
C GLU A 695 -4.37 11.15 -4.26
N GLY A 696 -5.68 10.98 -4.44
CA GLY A 696 -6.70 11.73 -3.70
C GLY A 696 -7.07 13.08 -4.32
N ASN A 697 -7.27 14.11 -3.49
CA ASN A 697 -7.64 15.45 -3.94
C ASN A 697 -6.93 16.56 -3.14
N ASP A 698 -7.09 17.82 -3.56
CA ASP A 698 -6.34 18.95 -3.00
C ASP A 698 -7.06 19.67 -1.83
N ILE A 699 -8.27 19.25 -1.44
CA ILE A 699 -9.16 20.05 -0.57
C ILE A 699 -8.51 20.32 0.80
N ALA A 700 -8.01 19.29 1.47
CA ALA A 700 -7.36 19.43 2.77
C ALA A 700 -6.01 20.15 2.66
N TRP A 701 -5.27 19.94 1.56
CA TRP A 701 -3.98 20.58 1.30
C TRP A 701 -4.13 22.08 1.08
N ARG A 702 -5.17 22.49 0.35
CA ARG A 702 -5.57 23.88 0.14
C ARG A 702 -6.05 24.56 1.42
N ALA A 703 -6.88 23.89 2.22
CA ALA A 703 -7.28 24.41 3.52
C ALA A 703 -6.08 24.63 4.47
N LEU A 704 -5.06 23.77 4.40
CA LEU A 704 -3.81 23.93 5.15
C LEU A 704 -2.98 25.13 4.64
N PHE A 705 -2.82 25.26 3.31
CA PHE A 705 -2.17 26.41 2.68
C PHE A 705 -2.83 27.74 3.07
N ASP A 706 -4.14 27.87 2.87
CA ASP A 706 -4.89 29.09 3.16
C ASP A 706 -4.79 29.47 4.66
N SER A 707 -4.82 28.46 5.55
CA SER A 707 -4.67 28.65 6.99
C SER A 707 -3.28 29.16 7.38
N ALA A 708 -2.22 28.63 6.75
CA ALA A 708 -0.83 29.03 6.98
C ALA A 708 -0.53 30.42 6.42
N GLN A 709 -0.96 30.70 5.19
CA GLN A 709 -0.80 32.03 4.56
C GLN A 709 -1.54 33.12 5.35
N ALA A 710 -2.74 32.83 5.85
CA ALA A 710 -3.45 33.76 6.74
C ALA A 710 -2.67 34.06 8.04
N ILE A 711 -1.92 33.09 8.60
CA ILE A 711 -1.02 33.33 9.73
C ILE A 711 0.13 34.25 9.28
N ALA A 712 0.79 33.97 8.15
CA ALA A 712 1.91 34.77 7.65
C ALA A 712 1.52 36.24 7.39
N ASP A 713 0.36 36.47 6.75
CA ASP A 713 -0.17 37.80 6.42
C ASP A 713 -0.56 38.63 7.65
N ASN A 714 -1.18 38.00 8.66
CA ASN A 714 -1.63 38.70 9.86
C ASN A 714 -1.58 37.80 11.12
N PRO A 715 -0.38 37.59 11.69
CA PRO A 715 -0.16 36.61 12.75
C PRO A 715 -0.97 36.86 14.03
N VAL A 716 -1.34 38.13 14.28
CA VAL A 716 -2.10 38.52 15.48
C VAL A 716 -3.60 38.28 15.32
N ALA A 717 -4.15 38.49 14.12
CA ALA A 717 -5.58 38.26 13.87
C ALA A 717 -5.91 36.78 13.65
N ASN A 718 -4.96 36.03 13.09
CA ASN A 718 -5.15 34.65 12.65
C ASN A 718 -4.36 33.63 13.50
N ALA A 719 -3.91 34.01 14.70
CA ALA A 719 -3.14 33.13 15.60
C ALA A 719 -3.84 31.78 15.87
N ASP A 720 -5.17 31.79 15.96
CA ASP A 720 -6.00 30.62 16.23
C ASP A 720 -6.03 29.60 15.07
N ASN A 721 -5.58 29.98 13.86
CA ASN A 721 -5.47 29.06 12.72
C ASN A 721 -4.47 27.93 13.01
N TYR A 722 -3.42 28.19 13.81
CA TYR A 722 -2.44 27.16 14.20
C TYR A 722 -3.10 26.03 15.00
N TRP A 723 -4.05 26.36 15.87
CA TRP A 723 -4.85 25.38 16.61
C TRP A 723 -5.87 24.72 15.69
N THR A 724 -6.56 25.53 14.87
CA THR A 724 -7.61 25.07 13.95
C THR A 724 -7.09 24.02 12.97
N MET A 725 -5.90 24.19 12.38
CA MET A 725 -5.30 23.20 11.46
C MET A 725 -4.88 21.89 12.14
N GLN A 726 -4.76 21.85 13.46
CA GLN A 726 -4.54 20.62 14.24
C GLN A 726 -5.88 20.04 14.75
N GLY A 727 -7.02 20.59 14.34
CA GLY A 727 -8.34 20.22 14.87
C GLY A 727 -8.54 20.61 16.35
N LEU A 728 -7.79 21.60 16.85
CA LEU A 728 -7.79 22.02 18.26
C LEU A 728 -8.50 23.38 18.45
N ASN A 729 -9.08 23.56 19.63
CA ASN A 729 -9.45 24.88 20.15
C ASN A 729 -8.20 25.69 20.54
N PRO A 730 -8.31 27.03 20.68
CA PRO A 730 -7.20 27.87 21.15
C PRO A 730 -6.67 27.60 22.56
N ASP A 731 -7.34 26.75 23.34
CA ASP A 731 -6.88 26.23 24.64
C ASP A 731 -6.16 24.88 24.54
N GLY A 732 -5.91 24.39 23.32
CA GLY A 732 -5.24 23.11 23.04
C GLY A 732 -6.16 21.88 23.10
N THR A 733 -7.45 22.02 23.45
CA THR A 733 -8.37 20.88 23.52
C THR A 733 -8.87 20.46 22.14
N ARG A 734 -9.04 19.15 21.90
CA ARG A 734 -9.58 18.61 20.64
C ARG A 734 -11.00 19.13 20.38
N ASN A 735 -11.24 19.64 19.16
CA ASN A 735 -12.55 20.09 18.70
C ASN A 735 -13.04 19.22 17.54
N PRO A 736 -13.92 18.22 17.78
CA PRO A 736 -14.34 17.27 16.75
C PRO A 736 -15.17 17.89 15.60
N ALA A 737 -15.52 19.18 15.66
CA ALA A 737 -16.12 19.90 14.53
C ALA A 737 -15.08 20.51 13.56
N LEU A 738 -13.78 20.39 13.87
CA LEU A 738 -12.67 20.83 13.04
C LEU A 738 -11.89 19.62 12.48
N PRO A 739 -11.53 19.62 11.20
CA PRO A 739 -10.66 18.59 10.64
C PRO A 739 -9.25 18.73 11.22
N VAL A 740 -8.52 17.61 11.34
CA VAL A 740 -7.07 17.65 11.52
C VAL A 740 -6.44 17.73 10.13
N LEU A 741 -5.70 18.81 9.88
CA LEU A 741 -5.01 19.09 8.62
C LEU A 741 -3.50 18.91 8.75
N LEU A 742 -2.91 19.08 9.94
CA LEU A 742 -1.47 19.06 10.15
C LEU A 742 -1.08 18.25 11.40
N ASP A 743 -0.14 17.33 11.23
CA ASP A 743 0.69 16.80 12.31
C ASP A 743 1.88 17.76 12.55
N ALA A 744 1.76 18.61 13.58
CA ALA A 744 2.72 19.67 13.83
C ALA A 744 4.08 19.15 14.34
N ASP A 745 4.09 18.03 15.08
CA ASP A 745 5.33 17.42 15.61
C ASP A 745 6.12 16.78 14.50
N ASN A 746 5.46 16.01 13.63
CA ASN A 746 6.08 15.41 12.48
C ASN A 746 6.64 16.47 11.50
N LEU A 747 5.96 17.60 11.29
CA LEU A 747 6.50 18.73 10.52
C LEU A 747 7.80 19.28 11.14
N ILE A 748 7.82 19.48 12.47
CA ILE A 748 9.00 19.99 13.19
C ILE A 748 10.17 19.00 13.03
N ASP A 749 9.94 17.71 13.26
CA ASP A 749 10.95 16.66 13.15
C ASP A 749 11.49 16.52 11.71
N TYR A 750 10.60 16.53 10.72
CA TYR A 750 10.95 16.54 9.29
C TYR A 750 11.91 17.70 8.95
N MET A 751 11.58 18.92 9.41
CA MET A 751 12.44 20.09 9.20
C MET A 751 13.77 19.96 9.93
N MET A 752 13.78 19.40 11.15
CA MET A 752 15.01 19.15 11.91
C MET A 752 15.94 18.15 11.21
N VAL A 753 15.43 17.15 10.47
CA VAL A 753 16.29 16.29 9.62
C VAL A 753 16.96 17.13 8.53
N ILE A 754 16.22 17.96 7.80
CA ILE A 754 16.78 18.82 6.73
C ILE A 754 17.84 19.77 7.30
N PHE A 755 17.55 20.40 8.44
CA PHE A 755 18.48 21.31 9.10
C PHE A 755 19.72 20.56 9.58
N TYR A 756 19.57 19.39 10.20
CA TYR A 756 20.70 18.64 10.72
C TYR A 756 21.57 18.03 9.62
N THR A 757 21.00 17.40 8.60
CA THR A 757 21.77 16.82 7.48
C THR A 757 22.31 17.88 6.52
N GLY A 758 21.79 19.11 6.58
CA GLY A 758 22.11 20.18 5.64
C GLY A 758 21.55 19.89 4.25
N GLY A 759 20.32 19.38 4.17
CA GLY A 759 19.65 18.97 2.94
C GLY A 759 19.60 20.10 1.90
N PHE A 760 20.49 20.03 0.91
CA PHE A 760 20.65 21.04 -0.15
C PHE A 760 19.48 21.05 -1.15
N ASP A 761 18.77 19.93 -1.23
CA ASP A 761 17.78 19.66 -2.27
C ASP A 761 16.50 19.01 -1.72
N SER A 762 16.23 19.16 -0.41
CA SER A 762 15.04 18.59 0.26
C SER A 762 14.20 19.72 0.87
N GLY A 763 12.88 19.60 0.75
CA GLY A 763 11.94 20.68 1.06
C GLY A 763 11.95 21.69 -0.09
N LEU A 764 12.87 22.66 -0.04
CA LEU A 764 13.20 23.56 -1.14
C LEU A 764 14.52 23.14 -1.83
N SER A 765 14.57 23.22 -3.17
CA SER A 765 15.80 22.96 -3.91
C SER A 765 16.69 24.20 -4.02
N ARG A 766 17.95 24.09 -3.55
CA ARG A 766 18.98 25.09 -3.80
C ARG A 766 19.53 25.05 -5.23
N PHE A 767 19.42 23.92 -5.93
CA PHE A 767 19.68 23.87 -7.38
C PHE A 767 18.65 24.70 -8.16
N LEU A 768 17.41 24.78 -7.67
CA LEU A 768 16.33 25.62 -8.20
C LEU A 768 16.24 27.00 -7.50
N GLY A 769 17.33 27.45 -6.87
CA GLY A 769 17.47 28.82 -6.36
C GLY A 769 16.84 29.10 -4.99
N ASP A 770 16.57 28.06 -4.19
CA ASP A 770 15.87 28.13 -2.91
C ASP A 770 14.44 28.72 -3.05
N ASN A 771 13.75 28.44 -4.17
CA ASN A 771 12.43 28.99 -4.53
C ASN A 771 11.46 27.98 -5.17
N LYS A 772 11.75 26.68 -5.10
CA LYS A 772 10.88 25.62 -5.62
C LYS A 772 10.92 24.39 -4.72
N ALA A 773 9.78 23.75 -4.54
CA ALA A 773 9.67 22.51 -3.77
C ALA A 773 10.39 21.34 -4.47
N ASN A 774 11.05 20.47 -3.70
CA ASN A 774 11.72 19.27 -4.21
C ASN A 774 11.92 18.17 -3.14
N ASN A 775 12.02 16.92 -3.59
CA ASN A 775 12.37 15.72 -2.81
C ASN A 775 11.68 15.59 -1.44
N TRP A 776 10.36 15.55 -1.44
CA TRP A 776 9.54 15.29 -0.25
C TRP A 776 8.24 14.57 -0.63
N PHE A 777 7.64 13.89 0.34
CA PHE A 777 6.30 13.32 0.28
C PHE A 777 5.53 13.73 1.53
N GLY A 778 4.21 13.79 1.43
CA GLY A 778 3.30 13.86 2.56
C GLY A 778 2.02 13.08 2.30
N LEU A 779 1.39 12.60 3.38
CA LEU A 779 0.17 11.82 3.32
C LEU A 779 -0.81 12.23 4.43
N ARG A 780 -2.11 12.04 4.18
CA ARG A 780 -3.20 12.18 5.14
C ARG A 780 -4.31 11.18 4.79
N ASN A 781 -4.82 10.44 5.78
CA ASN A 781 -6.07 9.67 5.59
C ASN A 781 -7.25 10.65 5.61
N ARG A 782 -8.12 10.62 4.60
CA ARG A 782 -9.23 11.59 4.46
C ARG A 782 -10.41 11.29 5.38
N GLU A 783 -10.67 10.01 5.63
CA GLU A 783 -11.77 9.48 6.45
C GLU A 783 -11.41 9.49 7.95
N SER A 784 -10.12 9.58 8.27
CA SER A 784 -9.62 9.75 9.64
C SER A 784 -9.99 11.13 10.19
N ALA A 785 -10.75 11.16 11.28
CA ALA A 785 -11.15 12.39 11.95
C ALA A 785 -10.00 13.08 12.70
N ASP A 786 -8.95 12.34 13.08
CA ASP A 786 -7.93 12.76 14.06
C ASP A 786 -6.50 12.80 13.50
N GLU A 787 -6.30 12.60 12.19
CA GLU A 787 -4.98 12.62 11.55
C GLU A 787 -4.84 13.73 10.50
N GLY A 788 -3.72 14.45 10.57
CA GLY A 788 -3.33 15.49 9.61
C GLY A 788 -2.22 15.04 8.66
N PHE A 789 -1.79 15.94 7.78
CA PHE A 789 -0.64 15.69 6.90
C PHE A 789 0.63 15.42 7.71
N ARG A 790 1.26 14.28 7.40
CA ARG A 790 2.61 13.88 7.84
C ARG A 790 3.56 13.91 6.64
N PHE A 791 4.82 14.29 6.84
CA PHE A 791 5.84 14.52 5.83
C PHE A 791 7.04 13.58 5.98
N PHE A 792 7.62 13.18 4.86
CA PHE A 792 8.62 12.13 4.78
C PHE A 792 9.85 12.58 4.00
N ILE A 793 11.03 12.25 4.52
CA ILE A 793 12.31 12.55 3.89
C ILE A 793 12.50 11.66 2.66
N HIS A 794 12.80 12.29 1.52
CA HIS A 794 13.12 11.62 0.27
C HIS A 794 14.39 12.21 -0.36
N ASP A 795 15.11 11.38 -1.13
CA ASP A 795 16.28 11.72 -1.96
C ASP A 795 17.35 12.62 -1.27
N ASN A 796 17.52 12.47 0.05
CA ASN A 796 18.37 13.35 0.86
C ASN A 796 19.89 13.07 0.72
N GLU A 797 20.35 12.63 -0.46
CA GLU A 797 21.78 12.34 -0.71
C GLU A 797 22.63 13.61 -0.91
N HIS A 798 22.03 14.75 -1.27
CA HIS A 798 22.69 16.06 -1.31
C HIS A 798 22.82 16.68 0.10
N SER A 799 23.47 15.94 1.01
CA SER A 799 23.58 16.23 2.44
C SER A 799 24.93 15.78 3.02
N LEU A 800 25.09 15.87 4.35
CA LEU A 800 26.25 15.35 5.10
C LEU A 800 27.60 15.77 4.49
N GLY A 801 27.77 17.07 4.27
CA GLY A 801 29.00 17.67 3.75
C GLY A 801 29.23 17.55 2.24
N SER A 802 28.44 16.74 1.52
CA SER A 802 28.50 16.70 0.05
C SER A 802 28.13 18.07 -0.54
N ASN A 803 28.71 18.44 -1.68
CA ASN A 803 28.51 19.75 -2.33
C ASN A 803 28.68 20.99 -1.40
N GLY A 804 29.53 20.87 -0.37
CA GLY A 804 29.80 21.96 0.58
C GLY A 804 28.75 22.16 1.68
N THR A 805 27.85 21.20 1.89
CA THR A 805 26.77 21.27 2.91
C THR A 805 27.23 21.24 4.37
N GLN A 806 28.54 21.24 4.67
CA GLN A 806 29.03 21.17 6.06
C GLN A 806 28.50 22.30 6.95
N ASN A 807 28.48 23.52 6.42
CA ASN A 807 28.03 24.74 7.10
C ASN A 807 26.89 25.41 6.34
N ILE A 808 26.12 24.65 5.54
CA ILE A 808 24.96 25.22 4.85
C ILE A 808 23.91 25.60 5.88
N ASP A 809 23.29 26.74 5.63
CA ASP A 809 22.13 27.22 6.35
C ASP A 809 20.85 26.82 5.63
N ARG A 810 19.93 26.21 6.37
CA ARG A 810 18.64 25.72 5.89
C ARG A 810 17.47 26.22 6.74
N THR A 811 17.71 26.97 7.82
CA THR A 811 16.66 27.38 8.78
C THR A 811 15.77 28.50 8.26
N GLY A 812 16.24 29.26 7.26
CA GLY A 812 15.44 30.27 6.56
C GLY A 812 15.33 31.60 7.33
N PRO A 813 14.43 32.52 6.93
CA PRO A 813 13.44 32.39 5.87
C PRO A 813 14.01 32.52 4.44
N PHE A 814 13.24 32.04 3.46
CA PHE A 814 13.57 31.96 2.03
C PHE A 814 12.66 32.84 1.16
N ASN A 815 12.58 34.15 1.47
CA ASN A 815 11.78 35.10 0.69
C ASN A 815 12.28 35.23 -0.77
N LYS A 816 11.63 34.50 -1.67
CA LYS A 816 11.99 34.39 -3.09
C LYS A 816 10.81 34.55 -4.07
N GLY A 817 9.59 34.74 -3.57
CA GLY A 817 8.43 35.13 -4.38
C GLY A 817 7.60 33.99 -4.96
N ASN A 818 7.81 32.75 -4.49
CA ASN A 818 6.88 31.62 -4.67
C ASN A 818 6.33 31.11 -3.31
N GLU A 819 6.61 31.79 -2.20
CA GLU A 819 6.18 31.35 -0.85
C GLU A 819 4.65 31.40 -0.69
N ASP A 820 4.01 32.33 -1.39
CA ASP A 820 2.57 32.57 -1.50
C ASP A 820 1.90 31.88 -2.71
N VAL A 821 2.62 30.97 -3.38
CA VAL A 821 2.11 30.27 -4.58
C VAL A 821 1.73 28.83 -4.22
N PHE A 822 0.43 28.52 -4.24
CA PHE A 822 -0.11 27.20 -3.88
C PHE A 822 0.61 26.01 -4.58
N ALA A 823 0.87 26.11 -5.89
CA ALA A 823 1.58 25.07 -6.65
C ALA A 823 3.07 24.89 -6.25
N GLN A 824 3.58 25.71 -5.33
CA GLN A 824 4.91 25.61 -4.72
C GLN A 824 4.84 25.43 -3.19
N PHE A 825 3.63 25.40 -2.60
CA PHE A 825 3.42 25.15 -1.18
C PHE A 825 3.97 23.78 -0.78
N ASN A 826 4.75 23.74 0.28
CA ASN A 826 5.51 22.56 0.71
C ASN A 826 5.86 22.68 2.20
N PRO A 827 6.36 21.62 2.86
CA PRO A 827 6.59 21.61 4.30
C PRO A 827 7.56 22.70 4.78
N GLN A 828 8.54 23.11 3.97
CA GLN A 828 9.50 24.14 4.36
C GLN A 828 8.89 25.56 4.32
N TYR A 829 7.95 25.83 3.40
CA TYR A 829 7.18 27.08 3.45
C TYR A 829 6.11 27.04 4.55
N LEU A 830 5.42 25.92 4.76
CA LEU A 830 4.50 25.75 5.90
C LEU A 830 5.20 26.01 7.25
N HIS A 831 6.39 25.44 7.45
CA HIS A 831 7.22 25.72 8.61
C HIS A 831 7.52 27.22 8.75
N GLN A 832 7.95 27.87 7.66
CA GLN A 832 8.28 29.30 7.65
C GLN A 832 7.09 30.19 8.03
N ASP A 833 5.90 29.93 7.48
CA ASP A 833 4.68 30.68 7.78
C ASP A 833 4.29 30.53 9.26
N LEU A 834 4.42 29.31 9.79
CA LEU A 834 4.14 29.00 11.20
C LEU A 834 5.13 29.61 12.19
N LEU A 835 6.34 30.03 11.77
CA LEU A 835 7.28 30.75 12.65
C LEU A 835 6.70 32.09 13.17
N ALA A 836 5.70 32.65 12.52
CA ALA A 836 5.02 33.84 13.02
C ALA A 836 4.16 33.57 14.28
N ASN A 837 3.76 32.32 14.52
CA ASN A 837 3.04 31.90 15.73
C ASN A 837 4.01 31.72 16.93
N GLU A 838 3.59 32.08 18.15
CA GLU A 838 4.42 31.91 19.36
C GLU A 838 4.44 30.46 19.85
N GLU A 839 3.30 29.79 19.85
CA GLU A 839 3.14 28.45 20.39
C GLU A 839 3.84 27.40 19.51
N TYR A 840 3.80 27.59 18.18
CA TYR A 840 4.62 26.80 17.25
C TYR A 840 6.13 26.94 17.54
N ARG A 841 6.62 28.17 17.79
CA ARG A 841 8.04 28.40 18.13
C ARG A 841 8.44 27.80 19.48
N VAL A 842 7.54 27.80 20.48
CA VAL A 842 7.78 27.12 21.75
C VAL A 842 7.91 25.61 21.52
N ARG A 843 6.95 25.00 20.82
CA ARG A 843 6.97 23.56 20.48
C ARG A 843 8.20 23.16 19.67
N PHE A 844 8.59 23.98 18.68
CA PHE A 844 9.84 23.80 17.93
C PHE A 844 11.07 23.83 18.85
N ALA A 845 11.14 24.78 19.78
CA ALA A 845 12.25 24.86 20.74
C ALA A 845 12.30 23.66 21.70
N ASP A 846 11.14 23.07 22.04
CA ASP A 846 11.05 21.86 22.86
C ASP A 846 11.59 20.63 22.13
N HIS A 847 11.26 20.45 20.84
CA HIS A 847 11.86 19.40 20.01
C HIS A 847 13.38 19.59 19.86
N VAL A 848 13.86 20.83 19.67
CA VAL A 848 15.30 21.11 19.67
C VAL A 848 15.93 20.71 21.02
N GLN A 849 15.30 21.01 22.14
CA GLN A 849 15.79 20.60 23.46
C GLN A 849 15.79 19.08 23.66
N LYS A 850 14.76 18.37 23.15
CA LYS A 850 14.63 16.90 23.16
C LYS A 850 15.72 16.21 22.33
N HIS A 851 16.04 16.73 21.14
CA HIS A 851 16.87 16.01 20.18
C HIS A 851 18.33 16.47 20.08
N PHE A 852 18.69 17.71 20.42
CA PHE A 852 20.07 18.21 20.32
C PHE A 852 20.91 18.02 21.60
N PHE A 853 20.28 17.71 22.74
CA PHE A 853 20.93 17.69 24.06
C PHE A 853 20.78 16.32 24.73
N ASN A 854 21.58 16.08 25.77
CA ASN A 854 21.58 14.85 26.56
C ASN A 854 21.74 13.60 25.67
N ASP A 855 20.77 12.69 25.69
CA ASP A 855 20.75 11.47 24.89
C ASP A 855 19.93 11.60 23.58
N GLY A 856 19.63 12.83 23.17
CA GLY A 856 18.83 13.15 21.98
C GLY A 856 19.44 12.64 20.66
N ALA A 857 18.57 12.28 19.72
CA ALA A 857 18.90 11.64 18.44
C ALA A 857 19.82 12.44 17.50
N LEU A 858 19.96 13.76 17.69
CA LEU A 858 20.82 14.68 16.91
C LEU A 858 22.07 15.12 17.67
N THR A 859 22.35 14.49 18.81
CA THR A 859 23.66 14.62 19.49
C THR A 859 24.77 14.00 18.62
N PRO A 860 26.04 14.45 18.75
CA PRO A 860 27.12 13.88 17.96
C PRO A 860 27.32 12.38 18.19
N ALA A 861 27.05 11.88 19.41
CA ALA A 861 27.16 10.46 19.74
C ALA A 861 26.10 9.61 19.03
N ALA A 862 24.81 9.99 19.12
CA ALA A 862 23.72 9.28 18.47
C ALA A 862 23.87 9.28 16.93
N SER A 863 24.21 10.42 16.34
CA SER A 863 24.45 10.53 14.89
C SER A 863 25.66 9.72 14.41
N ILE A 864 26.73 9.62 15.20
CA ILE A 864 27.88 8.76 14.86
C ILE A 864 27.49 7.28 14.97
N ALA A 865 26.72 6.87 15.99
CA ALA A 865 26.24 5.49 16.12
C ALA A 865 25.38 5.08 14.91
N ARG A 866 24.33 5.86 14.59
CA ARG A 866 23.45 5.65 13.43
C ARG A 866 24.20 5.54 12.10
N LEU A 867 25.21 6.40 11.87
CA LEU A 867 26.06 6.27 10.68
C LEU A 867 26.86 4.96 10.71
N LEU A 868 27.44 4.61 11.86
CA LEU A 868 28.28 3.42 12.02
C LEU A 868 27.49 2.12 11.84
N ASP A 869 26.22 2.06 12.21
CA ASP A 869 25.36 0.89 12.03
C ASP A 869 25.16 0.58 10.54
N ARG A 870 24.65 1.55 9.76
CA ARG A 870 24.52 1.41 8.29
C ARG A 870 25.87 1.26 7.58
N LYS A 871 26.93 1.88 8.11
CA LYS A 871 28.30 1.66 7.64
C LYS A 871 28.73 0.20 7.87
N ASN A 872 28.34 -0.44 8.97
CA ASN A 872 28.73 -1.82 9.28
C ASN A 872 27.98 -2.83 8.39
N GLU A 873 26.72 -2.56 8.04
CA GLU A 873 25.97 -3.34 7.05
C GLU A 873 26.65 -3.34 5.67
N VAL A 874 27.02 -2.16 5.14
CA VAL A 874 27.52 -2.05 3.76
C VAL A 874 29.03 -2.28 3.58
N ASP A 875 29.84 -2.07 4.63
CA ASP A 875 31.32 -2.20 4.60
C ASP A 875 31.86 -3.51 3.99
N PRO A 876 31.27 -4.70 4.25
CA PRO A 876 31.68 -5.94 3.62
C PRO A 876 31.60 -5.91 2.08
N ALA A 877 30.62 -5.22 1.51
CA ALA A 877 30.32 -5.20 0.08
C ALA A 877 31.11 -4.14 -0.74
N ILE A 878 31.79 -3.20 -0.07
CA ILE A 878 32.48 -2.07 -0.73
C ILE A 878 33.62 -2.52 -1.66
N ILE A 879 34.25 -3.67 -1.43
CA ILE A 879 35.29 -4.19 -2.34
C ILE A 879 34.67 -4.66 -3.66
N ALA A 880 33.51 -5.32 -3.61
CA ALA A 880 32.79 -5.75 -4.81
C ALA A 880 32.23 -4.55 -5.61
N GLU A 881 31.65 -3.52 -4.95
CA GLU A 881 31.24 -2.29 -5.64
C GLU A 881 32.44 -1.57 -6.29
N SER A 882 33.57 -1.51 -5.57
CA SER A 882 34.83 -0.94 -6.09
C SER A 882 35.30 -1.68 -7.34
N ALA A 883 35.29 -3.01 -7.30
CA ALA A 883 35.69 -3.84 -8.44
C ALA A 883 34.73 -3.69 -9.63
N ARG A 884 33.45 -3.38 -9.42
CA ARG A 884 32.45 -3.26 -10.49
C ARG A 884 32.31 -1.86 -11.08
N TRP A 885 32.55 -0.81 -10.29
CA TRP A 885 32.22 0.58 -10.66
C TRP A 885 33.31 1.61 -10.35
N GLY A 886 34.39 1.24 -9.64
CA GLY A 886 35.44 2.17 -9.19
C GLY A 886 36.17 2.90 -10.31
N ASP A 887 36.30 2.27 -11.48
CA ASP A 887 36.97 2.74 -12.70
C ASP A 887 36.00 3.33 -13.76
N SER A 888 34.68 3.15 -13.59
CA SER A 888 33.66 3.48 -14.61
C SER A 888 33.64 4.94 -15.10
N LYS A 889 34.32 5.84 -14.38
CA LYS A 889 34.54 7.25 -14.75
C LYS A 889 36.01 7.67 -14.72
N ARG A 890 36.95 6.75 -14.45
CA ARG A 890 38.34 7.05 -14.06
C ARG A 890 39.29 5.91 -14.42
N THR A 891 40.47 6.21 -14.97
CA THR A 891 41.49 5.18 -15.28
C THR A 891 42.21 4.56 -14.08
N THR A 892 41.87 4.97 -12.85
CA THR A 892 42.41 4.39 -11.62
C THR A 892 41.22 4.21 -10.70
N PRO A 893 40.89 2.98 -10.28
CA PRO A 893 39.66 2.70 -9.58
C PRO A 893 39.64 3.34 -8.20
N ARG A 894 38.47 3.86 -7.84
CA ARG A 894 38.13 4.12 -6.43
C ARG A 894 38.04 2.81 -5.68
N ASN A 895 38.55 2.80 -4.45
CA ASN A 895 38.63 1.60 -3.63
C ASN A 895 38.14 1.83 -2.19
N LYS A 896 38.12 0.75 -1.40
CA LYS A 896 37.64 0.78 -0.01
C LYS A 896 38.38 1.80 0.88
N THR A 897 39.61 2.18 0.54
CA THR A 897 40.33 3.26 1.22
C THR A 897 39.73 4.65 0.93
N ASP A 898 39.31 4.92 -0.31
CA ASP A 898 38.63 6.17 -0.66
C ASP A 898 37.32 6.31 0.15
N TRP A 899 36.50 5.26 0.15
CA TRP A 899 35.25 5.20 0.89
C TRP A 899 35.46 5.37 2.41
N GLN A 900 36.41 4.64 2.99
CA GLN A 900 36.72 4.73 4.42
C GLN A 900 37.21 6.14 4.83
N ASN A 901 37.89 6.87 3.93
CA ASN A 901 38.30 8.25 4.21
C ASN A 901 37.10 9.19 4.33
N GLU A 902 36.06 9.04 3.51
CA GLU A 902 34.84 9.86 3.60
C GLU A 902 34.04 9.51 4.86
N ILE A 903 33.88 8.22 5.18
CA ILE A 903 33.29 7.75 6.45
C ILE A 903 34.05 8.36 7.65
N ASN A 904 35.39 8.31 7.63
CA ASN A 904 36.22 8.91 8.68
C ASN A 904 36.07 10.43 8.75
N TRP A 905 35.83 11.12 7.64
CA TRP A 905 35.57 12.56 7.65
C TRP A 905 34.21 12.89 8.28
N LEU A 906 33.17 12.09 7.98
CA LEU A 906 31.85 12.23 8.58
C LEU A 906 31.91 12.08 10.11
N THR A 907 32.54 11.00 10.61
CA THR A 907 32.62 10.70 12.05
C THR A 907 33.56 11.63 12.81
N ASN A 908 34.70 12.02 12.23
CA ASN A 908 35.72 12.81 12.94
C ASN A 908 35.65 14.33 12.66
N THR A 909 34.78 14.81 11.77
CA THR A 909 34.74 16.23 11.39
C THR A 909 33.34 16.77 11.13
N TYR A 910 32.44 16.04 10.46
CA TYR A 910 31.07 16.53 10.24
C TYR A 910 30.25 16.50 11.53
N PHE A 911 29.95 15.31 12.07
CA PHE A 911 29.07 15.18 13.23
C PHE A 911 29.57 15.87 14.51
N PRO A 912 30.88 15.84 14.87
CA PRO A 912 31.38 16.50 16.08
C PRO A 912 31.15 18.02 16.14
N GLY A 913 30.93 18.68 15.00
CA GLY A 913 30.63 20.13 14.95
C GLY A 913 29.21 20.46 14.44
N ARG A 914 28.40 19.47 14.05
CA ARG A 914 27.13 19.76 13.35
C ARG A 914 26.06 20.30 14.28
N SER A 915 25.91 19.72 15.47
CA SER A 915 24.91 20.14 16.46
C SER A 915 25.11 21.62 16.86
N ASP A 916 26.34 22.01 17.19
CA ASP A 916 26.70 23.41 17.48
C ASP A 916 26.43 24.36 16.30
N THR A 917 26.72 23.92 15.07
CA THR A 917 26.49 24.72 13.86
C THR A 917 25.01 25.02 13.67
N VAL A 918 24.15 24.00 13.76
CA VAL A 918 22.70 24.15 13.55
C VAL A 918 22.02 24.88 14.71
N LEU A 919 22.45 24.65 15.97
CA LEU A 919 22.00 25.46 17.11
C LEU A 919 22.36 26.94 16.93
N GLY A 920 23.55 27.24 16.39
CA GLY A 920 23.95 28.61 16.05
C GLY A 920 23.09 29.27 14.95
N GLN A 921 22.64 28.49 13.96
CA GLN A 921 21.75 28.94 12.89
C GLN A 921 20.34 29.22 13.45
N LEU A 922 19.76 28.25 14.16
CA LEU A 922 18.46 28.37 14.84
C LEU A 922 18.38 29.58 15.80
N GLN A 923 19.46 29.89 16.51
CA GLN A 923 19.56 31.07 17.37
C GLN A 923 19.79 32.37 16.57
N GLY A 924 20.52 32.31 15.46
CA GLY A 924 20.81 33.44 14.57
C GLY A 924 19.57 33.96 13.85
N ASP A 925 18.72 33.04 13.37
CA ASP A 925 17.46 33.34 12.68
C ASP A 925 16.28 33.53 13.66
N GLY A 926 16.49 33.26 14.95
CA GLY A 926 15.50 33.52 16.01
C GLY A 926 14.41 32.45 16.17
N LEU A 927 14.59 31.27 15.56
CA LEU A 927 13.70 30.11 15.72
C LEU A 927 13.75 29.56 17.16
N VAL A 928 14.92 29.62 17.81
CA VAL A 928 15.11 29.16 19.19
C VAL A 928 15.69 30.28 20.05
N ALA A 929 15.05 30.55 21.18
CA ALA A 929 15.53 31.54 22.15
C ALA A 929 16.85 31.10 22.80
N SER A 930 17.75 32.05 23.07
CA SER A 930 19.03 31.81 23.76
C SER A 930 18.89 31.56 25.28
N ILE A 931 17.71 31.11 25.72
CA ILE A 931 17.40 30.81 27.13
C ILE A 931 17.62 29.32 27.35
N THR A 932 18.73 28.97 27.99
CA THR A 932 19.03 27.59 28.37
C THR A 932 17.92 27.00 29.25
N ALA A 933 17.48 25.80 28.88
CA ALA A 933 16.59 24.96 29.68
C ALA A 933 17.24 24.65 31.04
N PRO A 934 16.44 24.30 32.07
CA PRO A 934 17.00 23.75 33.30
C PRO A 934 17.64 22.38 33.02
N ALA A 935 18.57 21.95 33.87
CA ALA A 935 19.25 20.66 33.78
C ALA A 935 19.04 19.84 35.05
N PHE A 936 18.73 18.55 34.89
CA PHE A 936 18.66 17.57 35.96
C PHE A 936 20.07 17.10 36.36
N ASN A 937 20.24 16.59 37.58
CA ASN A 937 21.47 15.91 38.01
C ASN A 937 21.69 14.54 37.34
N GLN A 938 20.64 13.97 36.75
CA GLN A 938 20.63 12.77 35.92
C GLN A 938 19.50 12.91 34.89
N GLN A 939 19.72 12.55 33.63
CA GLN A 939 18.70 12.64 32.58
C GLN A 939 17.84 11.36 32.53
N GLY A 940 17.06 11.10 33.56
CA GLY A 940 16.19 9.92 33.60
C GLY A 940 16.96 8.60 33.70
N GLY A 941 16.32 7.51 33.27
CA GLY A 941 16.83 6.15 33.43
C GLY A 941 16.70 5.64 34.89
N PRO A 942 17.35 4.51 35.22
CA PRO A 942 17.22 3.91 36.54
C PRO A 942 17.78 4.78 37.67
N ILE A 943 17.10 4.79 38.82
CA ILE A 943 17.50 5.53 40.03
C ILE A 943 17.43 4.66 41.29
N SER A 944 18.26 4.98 42.27
CA SER A 944 18.20 4.34 43.60
C SER A 944 17.03 4.88 44.44
N SER A 945 16.63 4.14 45.47
CA SER A 945 15.55 4.54 46.39
C SER A 945 15.90 5.75 47.29
N ASP A 946 17.16 6.18 47.31
CA ASP A 946 17.65 7.40 47.95
C ASP A 946 17.98 8.54 46.96
N PHE A 947 17.57 8.41 45.69
CA PHE A 947 17.79 9.42 44.66
C PHE A 947 16.94 10.68 44.89
N ASP A 948 17.64 11.80 45.09
CA ASP A 948 17.08 13.15 45.17
C ASP A 948 17.27 13.86 43.81
N LEU A 949 16.17 14.16 43.11
CA LEU A 949 16.21 14.95 41.88
C LEU A 949 16.61 16.39 42.22
N THR A 950 17.69 16.86 41.61
CA THR A 950 18.15 18.24 41.68
C THR A 950 18.02 18.88 40.31
N ILE A 951 17.19 19.92 40.22
CA ILE A 951 17.04 20.72 39.01
C ILE A 951 17.88 21.99 39.14
N THR A 952 18.63 22.34 38.08
CA THR A 952 19.56 23.48 38.08
C THR A 952 19.31 24.41 36.89
N ALA A 953 19.52 25.72 37.07
CA ALA A 953 19.51 26.72 36.02
C ALA A 953 20.39 27.91 36.42
N GLU A 954 20.88 28.68 35.45
CA GLU A 954 21.76 29.82 35.72
C GLU A 954 21.08 30.96 36.50
N SER A 955 19.77 31.16 36.29
CA SER A 955 18.95 32.21 36.90
C SER A 955 17.47 32.02 36.55
N GLY A 956 16.57 32.76 37.21
CA GLY A 956 15.12 32.67 37.00
C GLY A 956 14.45 31.68 37.95
N SER A 957 13.16 31.43 37.74
CA SER A 957 12.37 30.45 38.48
C SER A 957 12.22 29.17 37.67
N ILE A 958 12.34 28.01 38.31
CA ILE A 958 12.13 26.70 37.68
C ILE A 958 10.75 26.20 38.11
N TYR A 959 9.93 25.78 37.16
CA TYR A 959 8.63 25.15 37.38
C TYR A 959 8.66 23.74 36.80
N TYR A 960 8.08 22.78 37.50
CA TYR A 960 8.06 21.38 37.10
C TYR A 960 6.73 20.67 37.42
N THR A 961 6.50 19.57 36.73
CA THR A 961 5.40 18.62 36.88
C THR A 961 5.96 17.20 36.87
N THR A 962 5.19 16.24 37.39
CA THR A 962 5.65 14.83 37.59
C THR A 962 4.63 13.81 37.08
N ASP A 963 3.68 14.23 36.26
CA ASP A 963 2.63 13.39 35.68
C ASP A 963 2.94 12.94 34.23
N GLY A 964 4.04 13.44 33.65
CA GLY A 964 4.46 13.15 32.28
C GLY A 964 3.59 13.75 31.17
N VAL A 965 2.57 14.56 31.51
CA VAL A 965 1.60 15.07 30.52
C VAL A 965 1.31 16.56 30.64
N THR A 966 1.57 17.18 31.79
CA THR A 966 1.20 18.58 32.03
C THR A 966 2.40 19.52 31.86
N ASP A 967 2.42 20.32 30.80
CA ASP A 967 3.42 21.37 30.61
C ASP A 967 3.39 22.40 31.77
N PRO A 968 4.53 22.70 32.43
CA PRO A 968 4.65 23.77 33.42
C PRO A 968 4.23 25.18 32.94
N ARG A 969 4.19 25.43 31.63
CA ARG A 969 3.72 26.65 30.95
C ARG A 969 2.35 26.40 30.34
N LEU A 970 1.39 27.30 30.58
CA LEU A 970 0.14 27.36 29.80
C LEU A 970 0.36 28.08 28.47
N ILE A 971 -0.48 27.76 27.48
CA ILE A 971 -0.68 28.56 26.26
C ILE A 971 -0.83 30.04 26.63
N GLY A 972 -0.14 30.93 25.90
CA GLY A 972 -0.03 32.35 26.22
C GLY A 972 0.99 32.70 27.32
N GLY A 973 1.79 31.72 27.78
CA GLY A 973 2.97 31.96 28.62
C GLY A 973 2.72 32.16 30.13
N ALA A 974 1.52 31.87 30.63
CA ALA A 974 1.25 31.84 32.07
C ALA A 974 1.87 30.60 32.76
N VAL A 975 2.05 30.64 34.07
CA VAL A 975 2.44 29.45 34.86
C VAL A 975 1.22 28.53 34.99
N ASN A 976 1.39 27.24 34.73
CA ASN A 976 0.34 26.26 34.91
C ASN A 976 0.01 26.06 36.41
N PRO A 977 -1.27 26.15 36.85
CA PRO A 977 -1.64 25.92 38.25
C PRO A 977 -1.27 24.55 38.81
N ALA A 978 -1.05 23.54 37.95
CA ALA A 978 -0.55 22.23 38.35
C ALA A 978 0.99 22.19 38.54
N ALA A 979 1.72 23.18 38.03
CA ALA A 979 3.17 23.23 38.11
C ALA A 979 3.66 23.64 39.51
N THR A 980 4.65 22.90 40.00
CA THR A 980 5.32 23.18 41.27
C THR A 980 6.52 24.10 41.04
N LEU A 981 6.63 25.18 41.83
CA LEU A 981 7.83 26.00 41.87
C LEU A 981 8.94 25.22 42.59
N TYR A 982 10.04 24.96 41.89
CA TYR A 982 11.19 24.25 42.46
C TYR A 982 11.92 25.10 43.51
N THR A 983 12.03 24.57 44.74
CA THR A 983 12.67 25.25 45.88
C THR A 983 13.87 24.52 46.48
N GLY A 984 14.18 23.31 46.03
CA GLY A 984 15.23 22.43 46.55
C GLY A 984 15.08 21.01 46.00
N SER A 985 16.05 20.12 46.27
CA SER A 985 15.97 18.73 45.85
C SER A 985 14.75 18.01 46.46
N PHE A 986 14.25 17.00 45.75
CA PHE A 986 13.13 16.19 46.19
C PHE A 986 13.27 14.74 45.70
N PRO A 987 12.78 13.75 46.46
CA PRO A 987 12.84 12.35 46.06
C PRO A 987 11.82 12.05 44.95
N LEU A 988 12.15 11.06 44.12
CA LEU A 988 11.22 10.43 43.17
C LEU A 988 10.81 9.04 43.69
N ALA A 989 9.66 8.52 43.25
CA ALA A 989 9.16 7.22 43.68
C ALA A 989 8.57 6.46 42.48
N GLY A 990 8.94 5.17 42.34
CA GLY A 990 8.58 4.36 41.18
C GLY A 990 9.02 4.99 39.85
N THR A 991 8.34 4.64 38.77
CA THR A 991 8.53 5.29 37.46
C THR A 991 7.86 6.66 37.45
N THR A 992 8.65 7.73 37.35
CA THR A 992 8.17 9.12 37.32
C THR A 992 8.75 9.87 36.12
N THR A 993 7.89 10.45 35.28
CA THR A 993 8.29 11.38 34.22
C THR A 993 8.23 12.82 34.73
N VAL A 994 9.36 13.52 34.69
CA VAL A 994 9.46 14.91 35.15
C VAL A 994 9.64 15.84 33.97
N GLN A 995 8.71 16.79 33.81
CA GLN A 995 8.78 17.88 32.85
C GLN A 995 9.14 19.18 33.59
N ALA A 996 10.07 19.96 33.07
CA ALA A 996 10.50 21.21 33.70
C ALA A 996 10.78 22.33 32.69
N ARG A 997 10.43 23.56 33.06
CA ARG A 997 10.77 24.79 32.34
C ARG A 997 11.36 25.85 33.28
N ARG A 998 12.22 26.71 32.74
CA ARG A 998 12.77 27.89 33.40
C ARG A 998 12.04 29.14 32.92
N GLN A 999 11.45 29.89 33.84
CA GLN A 999 10.93 31.24 33.58
C GLN A 999 11.98 32.29 33.97
N LEU A 1000 12.48 33.06 33.00
CA LEU A 1000 13.44 34.14 33.25
C LEU A 1000 12.74 35.43 33.75
N SER A 1001 11.56 35.69 33.20
CA SER A 1001 10.64 36.77 33.60
C SER A 1001 9.22 36.41 33.14
N PRO A 1002 8.14 37.05 33.64
CA PRO A 1002 6.77 36.69 33.25
C PRO A 1002 6.57 36.67 31.72
N GLY A 1003 6.07 35.54 31.20
CA GLY A 1003 5.90 35.28 29.77
C GLY A 1003 7.16 34.82 29.02
N VAL A 1004 8.35 34.87 29.64
CA VAL A 1004 9.63 34.54 28.99
C VAL A 1004 10.19 33.23 29.58
N TRP A 1005 10.09 32.17 28.79
CA TRP A 1005 10.37 30.78 29.17
C TRP A 1005 11.51 30.15 28.34
N SER A 1006 12.14 29.12 28.91
CA SER A 1006 12.97 28.18 28.16
C SER A 1006 12.12 27.14 27.43
N ALA A 1007 12.78 26.40 26.52
CA ALA A 1007 12.33 25.08 26.11
C ALA A 1007 12.13 24.15 27.33
N MET A 1008 11.30 23.14 27.17
CA MET A 1008 11.03 22.09 28.14
C MET A 1008 12.17 21.08 28.16
N ILE A 1009 12.60 20.69 29.35
CA ILE A 1009 13.37 19.46 29.55
C ILE A 1009 12.43 18.41 30.15
N GLU A 1010 12.53 17.19 29.64
CA GLU A 1010 11.74 16.05 30.08
C GLU A 1010 12.67 14.85 30.30
N ALA A 1011 12.39 14.07 31.34
CA ALA A 1011 13.03 12.77 31.54
C ALA A 1011 12.15 11.83 32.35
N THR A 1012 12.13 10.55 31.96
CA THR A 1012 11.52 9.46 32.73
C THR A 1012 12.57 8.81 33.60
N PHE A 1013 12.36 8.86 34.92
CA PHE A 1013 13.18 8.20 35.92
C PHE A 1013 12.49 6.90 36.33
N VAL A 1014 13.23 5.79 36.35
CA VAL A 1014 12.72 4.47 36.72
C VAL A 1014 13.25 4.17 38.11
N GLY A 1015 12.41 4.35 39.14
CA GLY A 1015 12.72 3.83 40.48
C GLY A 1015 12.85 2.31 40.46
N PRO A 1016 13.47 1.70 41.49
CA PRO A 1016 13.63 0.26 41.51
C PRO A 1016 12.25 -0.42 41.42
N GLN A 1017 12.14 -1.54 40.71
CA GLN A 1017 10.94 -2.36 40.63
C GLN A 1017 11.24 -3.75 41.17
N ALA A 1018 10.42 -4.24 42.11
CA ALA A 1018 10.63 -5.54 42.74
C ALA A 1018 9.54 -6.57 42.42
N ASP A 1019 8.60 -6.22 41.54
CA ASP A 1019 7.77 -7.16 40.77
C ASP A 1019 8.68 -7.72 39.67
N PHE A 1020 9.20 -8.93 39.90
CA PHE A 1020 10.18 -9.61 39.06
C PHE A 1020 9.55 -10.70 38.18
N ASP A 1021 8.40 -11.26 38.55
CA ASP A 1021 7.69 -12.21 37.68
C ASP A 1021 6.57 -11.58 36.82
N ALA A 1022 6.33 -10.27 36.99
CA ALA A 1022 5.43 -9.42 36.22
C ALA A 1022 3.95 -9.80 36.38
N ASP A 1023 3.55 -10.30 37.55
CA ASP A 1023 2.15 -10.57 37.88
C ASP A 1023 1.37 -9.33 38.34
N GLY A 1024 2.09 -8.26 38.73
CA GLY A 1024 1.55 -6.95 39.10
C GLY A 1024 1.53 -6.66 40.60
N ASP A 1025 1.88 -7.63 41.45
CA ASP A 1025 2.07 -7.46 42.89
C ASP A 1025 3.57 -7.51 43.27
N VAL A 1026 3.90 -7.30 44.55
CA VAL A 1026 5.27 -7.53 45.08
C VAL A 1026 5.18 -8.39 46.33
N ASP A 1027 5.60 -9.65 46.18
CA ASP A 1027 5.10 -10.80 46.92
C ASP A 1027 6.24 -11.77 47.33
N GLY A 1028 5.92 -12.92 47.93
CA GLY A 1028 6.88 -13.98 48.20
C GLY A 1028 7.47 -14.68 46.96
N THR A 1029 6.81 -14.66 45.80
CA THR A 1029 7.35 -15.21 44.54
C THR A 1029 8.55 -14.41 44.04
N ASP A 1030 8.46 -13.08 44.09
CA ASP A 1030 9.55 -12.14 43.79
C ASP A 1030 10.78 -12.38 44.65
N PHE A 1031 10.58 -12.60 45.95
CA PHE A 1031 11.69 -12.96 46.84
C PHE A 1031 12.42 -14.22 46.36
N LEU A 1032 11.71 -15.18 45.77
CA LEU A 1032 12.29 -16.39 45.18
C LEU A 1032 12.92 -16.14 43.81
N VAL A 1033 12.50 -15.12 43.04
CA VAL A 1033 13.21 -14.65 41.85
C VAL A 1033 14.54 -14.01 42.26
N TRP A 1034 14.52 -13.00 43.13
CA TRP A 1034 15.72 -12.37 43.68
C TRP A 1034 16.68 -13.38 44.32
N GLN A 1035 16.18 -14.31 45.13
CA GLN A 1035 17.02 -15.33 45.78
C GLN A 1035 17.70 -16.27 44.78
N ARG A 1036 17.11 -16.49 43.59
CA ARG A 1036 17.73 -17.27 42.52
C ARG A 1036 18.79 -16.48 41.75
N GLY A 1037 18.58 -15.19 41.54
CA GLY A 1037 19.54 -14.31 40.87
C GLY A 1037 20.71 -13.86 41.73
N PHE A 1038 20.54 -13.80 43.06
CA PHE A 1038 21.51 -13.21 43.98
C PHE A 1038 22.95 -13.72 43.77
N GLY A 1039 23.82 -12.81 43.33
CA GLY A 1039 25.20 -13.10 42.94
C GLY A 1039 25.49 -13.09 41.44
N ILE A 1040 24.51 -12.79 40.57
CA ILE A 1040 24.79 -12.38 39.18
C ILE A 1040 25.51 -11.03 39.21
N THR A 1041 26.67 -10.94 38.53
CA THR A 1041 27.58 -9.78 38.61
C THR A 1041 27.66 -8.93 37.35
N SER A 1042 26.85 -9.23 36.32
CA SER A 1042 26.79 -8.46 35.06
C SER A 1042 25.67 -8.96 34.16
N GLY A 1043 24.90 -8.05 33.57
CA GLY A 1043 23.88 -8.38 32.56
C GLY A 1043 22.63 -9.07 33.11
N ALA A 1044 22.34 -8.91 34.40
CA ALA A 1044 21.06 -9.31 34.96
C ALA A 1044 19.90 -8.51 34.36
N THR A 1045 18.70 -9.07 34.48
CA THR A 1045 17.43 -8.46 34.09
C THR A 1045 16.47 -8.42 35.29
N LEU A 1046 15.41 -7.60 35.18
CA LEU A 1046 14.33 -7.56 36.18
C LEU A 1046 13.79 -8.97 36.50
N THR A 1047 13.57 -9.80 35.47
CA THR A 1047 13.12 -11.20 35.63
C THR A 1047 14.14 -12.16 36.26
N GLU A 1048 15.35 -11.68 36.53
CA GLU A 1048 16.38 -12.39 37.28
C GLU A 1048 16.57 -11.79 38.69
N GLY A 1049 15.82 -10.75 39.06
CA GLY A 1049 15.84 -10.13 40.38
C GLY A 1049 16.65 -8.83 40.50
N ASP A 1050 17.05 -8.23 39.37
CA ASP A 1050 17.74 -6.92 39.32
C ASP A 1050 16.69 -5.80 39.36
N ALA A 1051 16.48 -5.23 40.55
CA ALA A 1051 15.40 -4.30 40.81
C ALA A 1051 15.73 -2.88 40.36
N ASP A 1052 16.98 -2.45 40.54
CA ASP A 1052 17.42 -1.11 40.14
C ASP A 1052 18.02 -1.06 38.72
N SER A 1053 18.00 -2.19 38.00
CA SER A 1053 18.48 -2.35 36.61
C SER A 1053 19.96 -1.98 36.43
N ASN A 1054 20.79 -2.16 37.47
CA ASN A 1054 22.23 -1.88 37.40
C ASN A 1054 23.04 -2.99 36.67
N GLY A 1055 22.40 -4.11 36.33
CA GLY A 1055 22.98 -5.28 35.69
C GLY A 1055 23.51 -6.33 36.67
N THR A 1056 23.23 -6.21 37.97
CA THR A 1056 23.65 -7.15 39.02
C THR A 1056 22.50 -7.45 39.97
N VAL A 1057 22.55 -8.60 40.66
CA VAL A 1057 21.55 -8.96 41.68
C VAL A 1057 22.25 -9.07 43.02
N ASP A 1058 22.10 -8.05 43.86
CA ASP A 1058 22.77 -7.91 45.13
C ASP A 1058 21.82 -7.59 46.31
N ALA A 1059 22.32 -6.90 47.35
CA ALA A 1059 21.53 -6.56 48.54
C ALA A 1059 20.67 -5.30 48.36
N ALA A 1060 20.93 -4.46 47.35
CA ALA A 1060 20.11 -3.31 47.01
C ALA A 1060 18.73 -3.75 46.48
N ASP A 1061 18.69 -4.79 45.64
CA ASP A 1061 17.47 -5.34 45.09
C ASP A 1061 16.57 -5.98 46.16
N LEU A 1062 17.18 -6.63 47.15
CA LEU A 1062 16.46 -7.08 48.33
C LEU A 1062 15.84 -5.93 49.12
N VAL A 1063 16.49 -4.76 49.17
CA VAL A 1063 15.94 -3.57 49.83
C VAL A 1063 14.80 -2.98 49.01
N ALA A 1064 14.87 -2.99 47.66
CA ALA A 1064 13.76 -2.64 46.80
C ALA A 1064 12.54 -3.55 47.08
N TRP A 1065 12.74 -4.87 47.05
CA TRP A 1065 11.71 -5.85 47.41
C TRP A 1065 11.14 -5.62 48.81
N GLN A 1066 11.98 -5.48 49.84
CA GLN A 1066 11.52 -5.20 51.20
C GLN A 1066 10.73 -3.88 51.35
N SER A 1067 10.97 -2.91 50.46
CA SER A 1067 10.30 -1.61 50.48
C SER A 1067 8.96 -1.60 49.72
N GLN A 1068 8.80 -2.52 48.77
CA GLN A 1068 7.62 -2.62 47.90
C GLN A 1068 6.70 -3.78 48.29
N PHE A 1069 7.22 -4.78 49.01
CA PHE A 1069 6.48 -5.94 49.48
C PHE A 1069 5.17 -5.54 50.17
N VAL A 1070 4.05 -5.85 49.52
CA VAL A 1070 2.71 -5.62 50.05
C VAL A 1070 2.29 -6.92 50.71
N SER A 1071 2.08 -6.91 52.03
CA SER A 1071 1.64 -8.11 52.75
C SER A 1071 0.14 -8.39 52.54
N ALA A 1072 -0.24 -8.71 51.29
CA ALA A 1072 -1.59 -9.08 50.89
C ALA A 1072 -1.91 -10.54 51.20
N PHE A 1073 -1.75 -10.94 52.48
CA PHE A 1073 -2.37 -12.17 52.97
C PHE A 1073 -3.89 -11.92 53.08
N VAL A 1074 -4.61 -12.14 51.98
CA VAL A 1074 -6.06 -12.35 52.02
C VAL A 1074 -6.28 -13.77 52.52
N GLU A 1075 -6.64 -13.93 53.80
CA GLU A 1075 -7.16 -15.23 54.24
C GLU A 1075 -8.47 -15.49 53.48
N PRO A 1076 -8.65 -16.67 52.85
CA PRO A 1076 -9.87 -16.98 52.14
C PRO A 1076 -11.07 -16.98 53.09
N GLN A 1077 -12.01 -16.07 52.87
CA GLN A 1077 -13.17 -15.89 53.74
C GLN A 1077 -14.26 -16.96 53.55
N ALA A 1078 -14.08 -17.91 52.62
CA ALA A 1078 -15.02 -19.01 52.40
C ALA A 1078 -14.69 -20.31 53.15
N ASP A 1079 -13.58 -20.37 53.91
CA ASP A 1079 -13.30 -21.44 54.88
C ASP A 1079 -14.10 -21.17 56.16
N PHE A 1080 -15.32 -21.70 56.22
CA PHE A 1080 -16.29 -21.43 57.28
C PHE A 1080 -16.13 -22.39 58.47
N ASP A 1081 -15.60 -23.61 58.29
CA ASP A 1081 -15.33 -24.51 59.43
C ASP A 1081 -13.87 -24.54 59.92
N ALA A 1082 -13.00 -23.79 59.25
CA ALA A 1082 -11.62 -23.45 59.60
C ALA A 1082 -10.70 -24.66 59.70
N ASP A 1083 -10.89 -25.65 58.80
CA ASP A 1083 -10.05 -26.84 58.71
C ASP A 1083 -8.92 -26.73 57.67
N GLY A 1084 -8.99 -25.74 56.76
CA GLY A 1084 -7.90 -25.31 55.88
C GLY A 1084 -8.09 -25.64 54.40
N ASP A 1085 -9.20 -26.26 53.99
CA ASP A 1085 -9.58 -26.47 52.60
C ASP A 1085 -11.05 -26.11 52.31
N ILE A 1086 -11.29 -25.31 51.26
CA ILE A 1086 -12.64 -24.78 50.95
C ILE A 1086 -13.43 -25.80 50.14
N ASP A 1087 -14.37 -26.46 50.80
CA ASP A 1087 -14.89 -27.77 50.46
C ASP A 1087 -16.45 -27.81 50.50
N GLY A 1088 -17.05 -28.98 50.27
CA GLY A 1088 -18.50 -29.17 50.42
C GLY A 1088 -19.02 -28.99 51.86
N SER A 1089 -18.15 -28.98 52.86
CA SER A 1089 -18.46 -28.76 54.28
C SER A 1089 -18.78 -27.29 54.57
N ASP A 1090 -18.05 -26.38 53.94
CA ASP A 1090 -18.31 -24.93 53.94
C ASP A 1090 -19.62 -24.60 53.22
N PHE A 1091 -19.88 -25.21 52.07
CA PHE A 1091 -21.19 -25.06 51.41
C PHE A 1091 -22.34 -25.47 52.35
N LEU A 1092 -22.13 -26.49 53.19
CA LEU A 1092 -23.10 -26.89 54.21
C LEU A 1092 -23.14 -25.90 55.39
N ALA A 1093 -22.07 -25.19 55.73
CA ALA A 1093 -22.09 -24.09 56.70
C ALA A 1093 -22.93 -22.91 56.16
N TRP A 1094 -22.62 -22.40 54.96
CA TRP A 1094 -23.41 -21.38 54.27
C TRP A 1094 -24.88 -21.78 54.13
N GLN A 1095 -25.18 -23.00 53.66
CA GLN A 1095 -26.56 -23.47 53.51
C GLN A 1095 -27.31 -23.54 54.86
N ARG A 1096 -26.62 -23.67 56.00
CA ARG A 1096 -27.22 -23.63 57.34
C ARG A 1096 -27.50 -22.21 57.82
N GLY A 1097 -26.69 -21.22 57.44
CA GLY A 1097 -26.92 -19.81 57.77
C GLY A 1097 -27.84 -19.08 56.80
N PHE A 1098 -27.97 -19.53 55.56
CA PHE A 1098 -28.69 -18.82 54.50
C PHE A 1098 -30.08 -18.33 54.93
N GLY A 1099 -30.25 -17.00 54.92
CA GLY A 1099 -31.44 -16.31 55.44
C GLY A 1099 -31.30 -15.73 56.86
N ILE A 1100 -30.14 -15.82 57.50
CA ILE A 1100 -29.78 -14.91 58.60
C ILE A 1100 -29.61 -13.51 58.01
N THR A 1101 -30.28 -12.51 58.59
CA THR A 1101 -30.37 -11.15 58.01
C THR A 1101 -29.56 -10.09 58.74
N SER A 1102 -28.85 -10.46 59.83
CA SER A 1102 -27.99 -9.57 60.62
C SER A 1102 -27.32 -10.32 61.77
N GLY A 1103 -26.03 -10.09 62.00
CA GLY A 1103 -25.28 -10.66 63.12
C GLY A 1103 -24.89 -12.12 62.96
N ALA A 1104 -24.80 -12.61 61.72
CA ALA A 1104 -24.06 -13.83 61.38
C ALA A 1104 -22.56 -13.68 61.70
N THR A 1105 -21.85 -14.79 61.52
CA THR A 1105 -20.39 -14.89 61.64
C THR A 1105 -19.86 -15.72 60.48
N LEU A 1106 -18.57 -15.63 60.18
CA LEU A 1106 -17.88 -16.44 59.16
C LEU A 1106 -18.29 -17.93 59.25
N THR A 1107 -18.28 -18.50 60.47
CA THR A 1107 -18.65 -19.92 60.70
C THR A 1107 -20.13 -20.27 60.48
N GLU A 1108 -20.97 -19.27 60.27
CA GLU A 1108 -22.37 -19.41 59.89
C GLU A 1108 -22.58 -19.16 58.37
N GLY A 1109 -21.52 -18.79 57.63
CA GLY A 1109 -21.53 -18.58 56.19
C GLY A 1109 -21.50 -17.13 55.70
N ASP A 1110 -21.14 -16.18 56.57
CA ASP A 1110 -21.03 -14.74 56.27
C ASP A 1110 -19.61 -14.44 55.78
N ALA A 1111 -19.38 -14.59 54.48
CA ALA A 1111 -18.08 -14.53 53.82
C ALA A 1111 -17.61 -13.08 53.57
N ASP A 1112 -18.55 -12.17 53.28
CA ASP A 1112 -18.22 -10.75 53.10
C ASP A 1112 -18.17 -9.97 54.44
N GLY A 1113 -18.59 -10.61 55.54
CA GLY A 1113 -18.60 -10.05 56.89
C GLY A 1113 -19.66 -8.97 57.12
N ASN A 1114 -20.66 -8.84 56.25
CA ASN A 1114 -21.74 -7.87 56.38
C ASN A 1114 -22.73 -8.22 57.50
N GLY A 1115 -22.72 -9.47 57.98
CA GLY A 1115 -23.58 -9.97 59.04
C GLY A 1115 -24.86 -10.65 58.57
N ALA A 1116 -25.12 -10.75 57.27
CA ALA A 1116 -26.14 -11.60 56.68
C ALA A 1116 -25.51 -12.89 56.13
N VAL A 1117 -26.34 -13.83 55.70
CA VAL A 1117 -25.90 -14.96 54.89
C VAL A 1117 -26.85 -15.06 53.71
N ASP A 1118 -26.41 -14.57 52.55
CA ASP A 1118 -27.22 -14.47 51.34
C ASP A 1118 -26.50 -14.99 50.08
N ALA A 1119 -26.80 -14.42 48.91
CA ALA A 1119 -26.23 -14.87 47.64
C ALA A 1119 -24.81 -14.34 47.41
N ALA A 1120 -24.42 -13.20 48.01
CA ALA A 1120 -23.06 -12.69 47.90
C ALA A 1120 -22.05 -13.66 48.52
N ASP A 1121 -22.36 -14.19 49.70
CA ASP A 1121 -21.51 -15.18 50.38
C ASP A 1121 -21.39 -16.51 49.62
N PHE A 1122 -22.42 -16.84 48.83
CA PHE A 1122 -22.36 -18.00 47.95
C PHE A 1122 -21.45 -17.76 46.75
N GLU A 1123 -21.50 -16.57 46.15
CA GLU A 1123 -20.59 -16.19 45.06
C GLU A 1123 -19.13 -16.19 45.55
N GLU A 1124 -18.87 -15.76 46.79
CA GLU A 1124 -17.55 -15.82 47.42
C GLU A 1124 -17.09 -17.26 47.73
N TRP A 1125 -17.99 -18.15 48.19
CA TRP A 1125 -17.65 -19.57 48.31
C TRP A 1125 -17.41 -20.24 46.96
N GLN A 1126 -18.17 -19.87 45.91
CA GLN A 1126 -17.96 -20.39 44.57
C GLN A 1126 -16.65 -19.92 43.93
N SER A 1127 -16.19 -18.70 44.22
CA SER A 1127 -14.93 -18.17 43.67
C SER A 1127 -13.69 -18.81 44.30
N GLN A 1128 -13.77 -19.23 45.58
CA GLN A 1128 -12.64 -19.80 46.33
C GLN A 1128 -12.66 -21.34 46.44
N PHE A 1129 -13.71 -22.03 45.97
CA PHE A 1129 -13.87 -23.49 46.09
C PHE A 1129 -12.67 -24.28 45.54
N GLY A 1130 -12.07 -25.12 46.39
CA GLY A 1130 -10.88 -25.92 46.07
C GLY A 1130 -9.53 -25.30 46.42
N ALA A 1131 -9.50 -24.12 47.07
CA ALA A 1131 -8.29 -23.55 47.66
C ALA A 1131 -7.82 -24.35 48.91
N VAL A 1132 -6.51 -24.38 49.15
CA VAL A 1132 -5.86 -25.08 50.28
C VAL A 1132 -4.76 -24.19 50.86
N LEU A 1133 -4.74 -24.01 52.20
CA LEU A 1133 -3.71 -23.23 52.89
C LEU A 1133 -2.53 -24.10 53.38
N GLU A 1134 -1.32 -23.84 52.89
CA GLU A 1134 -0.09 -24.46 53.41
C GLU A 1134 0.40 -23.78 54.71
N PRO A 1135 0.86 -24.53 55.74
CA PRO A 1135 1.06 -23.99 57.08
C PRO A 1135 2.35 -23.17 57.25
N VAL A 1136 2.18 -21.91 57.67
CA VAL A 1136 3.26 -20.95 57.96
C VAL A 1136 4.21 -21.45 59.06
N ILE A 1137 5.51 -21.58 58.75
CA ILE A 1137 6.56 -21.81 59.76
C ILE A 1137 6.89 -20.48 60.47
N ALA A 1138 6.46 -20.36 61.73
CA ALA A 1138 6.62 -19.15 62.52
C ALA A 1138 8.09 -18.71 62.72
N ALA A 1139 8.38 -17.44 62.38
CA ALA A 1139 9.69 -16.83 62.54
C ALA A 1139 10.09 -16.67 64.02
N ALA A 1140 11.33 -17.05 64.35
CA ALA A 1140 11.89 -16.88 65.69
C ALA A 1140 12.42 -15.46 65.92
N THR A 1141 11.77 -14.70 66.80
CA THR A 1141 12.18 -13.34 67.18
C THR A 1141 13.41 -13.32 68.10
N SER A 1142 14.44 -12.52 67.80
CA SER A 1142 14.95 -11.41 68.66
C SER A 1142 16.46 -11.07 68.49
N SER A 1143 16.74 -9.79 68.22
CA SER A 1143 17.90 -8.98 68.61
C SER A 1143 19.32 -9.60 68.77
N SER A 1144 20.30 -9.15 67.97
CA SER A 1144 21.25 -8.07 68.40
C SER A 1144 22.45 -7.84 67.44
N THR A 1145 22.64 -6.58 66.99
CA THR A 1145 23.88 -5.90 66.52
C THR A 1145 24.70 -6.45 65.32
N PRO A 1146 25.16 -5.57 64.40
CA PRO A 1146 25.90 -5.95 63.19
C PRO A 1146 27.43 -6.08 63.42
N ALA A 1147 27.92 -7.27 63.81
CA ALA A 1147 29.37 -7.52 63.92
C ALA A 1147 29.83 -8.99 63.82
N SER A 1148 29.12 -9.92 63.17
CA SER A 1148 29.62 -11.30 63.00
C SER A 1148 28.96 -12.15 61.89
N PHE A 1149 29.27 -11.88 60.62
CA PHE A 1149 29.00 -12.84 59.52
C PHE A 1149 30.18 -13.11 58.57
N ALA A 1150 31.37 -12.54 58.83
CA ALA A 1150 32.58 -12.78 58.04
C ALA A 1150 33.30 -14.12 58.33
N ALA A 1151 32.61 -15.11 58.91
CA ALA A 1151 33.25 -16.33 59.44
C ALA A 1151 32.35 -17.58 59.41
N GLN A 1152 31.76 -17.92 58.27
CA GLN A 1152 31.19 -19.27 58.07
C GLN A 1152 31.15 -19.81 56.62
N ALA A 1153 31.71 -19.10 55.63
CA ALA A 1153 31.77 -19.53 54.23
C ALA A 1153 33.13 -20.18 53.82
N GLN A 1154 33.75 -20.97 54.71
CA GLN A 1154 34.98 -21.73 54.41
C GLN A 1154 34.94 -23.16 54.99
N ALA A 1155 33.95 -23.96 54.60
CA ALA A 1155 33.94 -25.40 54.88
C ALA A 1155 32.96 -26.19 53.99
N LEU A 1156 33.20 -26.29 52.67
CA LEU A 1156 32.79 -27.49 51.88
C LEU A 1156 33.52 -27.57 50.51
N LEU A 1157 34.85 -27.50 50.51
CA LEU A 1157 35.69 -27.88 49.38
C LEU A 1157 36.57 -29.07 49.80
N LEU A 1158 36.74 -30.05 48.89
CA LEU A 1158 37.30 -31.42 49.03
C LEU A 1158 36.18 -32.45 49.30
N ASP A 1159 35.87 -33.39 48.40
CA ASP A 1159 36.77 -34.31 47.66
C ASP A 1159 36.07 -34.93 46.42
N GLY A 1160 36.75 -35.77 45.61
CA GLY A 1160 36.04 -36.83 44.85
C GLY A 1160 35.96 -36.77 43.31
N ALA A 1161 37.05 -36.38 42.65
CA ALA A 1161 37.38 -36.54 41.23
C ALA A 1161 36.57 -37.50 40.29
N ALA A 1162 36.30 -36.96 39.09
CA ALA A 1162 36.52 -37.55 37.76
C ALA A 1162 35.63 -38.69 37.20
N PHE A 1163 34.87 -38.35 36.15
CA PHE A 1163 34.89 -39.11 34.89
C PHE A 1163 35.07 -38.15 33.71
N ARG A 1164 36.03 -38.44 32.83
CA ARG A 1164 36.26 -37.69 31.58
C ARG A 1164 35.59 -38.39 30.41
N LEU A 1165 34.83 -37.65 29.61
CA LEU A 1165 34.84 -37.76 28.15
C LEU A 1165 34.68 -36.36 27.54
N ARG A 1166 35.02 -36.21 26.25
CA ARG A 1166 35.36 -34.93 25.60
C ARG A 1166 34.16 -34.17 25.03
N GLU A 1167 34.34 -32.86 24.92
CA GLU A 1167 34.07 -31.94 23.78
C GLU A 1167 33.28 -32.53 22.58
N SER A 1168 32.35 -31.82 21.93
CA SER A 1168 32.10 -30.35 21.88
C SER A 1168 30.63 -30.00 21.57
N THR A 1169 30.30 -28.72 21.84
CA THR A 1169 29.29 -27.83 21.21
C THR A 1169 28.62 -28.32 19.90
N ASP A 1170 27.33 -28.12 19.63
CA ASP A 1170 26.46 -26.93 19.89
C ASP A 1170 24.99 -27.28 20.22
N PHE A 1171 24.22 -26.29 20.67
CA PHE A 1171 22.81 -26.41 21.11
C PHE A 1171 21.87 -25.64 20.17
N ASN A 1172 20.75 -26.27 19.80
CA ASN A 1172 19.68 -25.65 19.02
C ASN A 1172 18.66 -24.90 19.89
N GLY A 1173 18.16 -23.80 19.36
CA GLY A 1173 16.73 -23.45 19.41
C GLY A 1173 16.25 -22.61 20.60
N PHE A 1174 15.61 -21.48 20.27
CA PHE A 1174 14.62 -20.84 21.13
C PHE A 1174 13.37 -20.47 20.31
N LEU A 1175 12.26 -21.13 20.63
CA LEU A 1175 10.92 -20.70 20.25
C LEU A 1175 10.44 -19.68 21.29
N ARG A 1176 9.66 -18.66 20.87
CA ARG A 1176 8.88 -17.80 21.78
C ARG A 1176 7.37 -17.96 21.50
N PRO A 1177 6.49 -17.69 22.50
CA PRO A 1177 5.14 -18.25 22.50
C PRO A 1177 4.10 -17.37 21.80
N VAL A 1178 3.07 -18.03 21.27
CA VAL A 1178 1.84 -17.43 20.75
C VAL A 1178 0.92 -17.02 21.91
N ALA A 1179 0.46 -15.78 21.93
CA ALA A 1179 -0.63 -15.35 22.80
C ALA A 1179 -1.99 -15.69 22.16
N THR A 1180 -2.90 -16.27 22.94
CA THR A 1180 -4.28 -16.56 22.52
C THR A 1180 -5.23 -15.48 23.04
N ARG A 1181 -6.23 -15.09 22.24
CA ARG A 1181 -7.41 -14.34 22.72
C ARG A 1181 -8.67 -15.11 22.38
N SER A 1182 -9.50 -15.35 23.40
CA SER A 1182 -10.79 -16.02 23.30
C SER A 1182 -11.91 -15.01 23.05
N ALA A 1183 -12.96 -15.43 22.36
CA ALA A 1183 -14.18 -14.64 22.17
C ALA A 1183 -15.09 -14.69 23.40
N VAL A 1184 -15.83 -13.60 23.65
CA VAL A 1184 -17.04 -13.57 24.49
C VAL A 1184 -18.06 -12.63 23.84
N GLU A 1185 -19.24 -13.16 23.52
CA GLU A 1185 -20.43 -12.36 23.17
C GLU A 1185 -21.07 -11.76 24.43
N VAL A 1186 -21.60 -10.53 24.34
CA VAL A 1186 -22.71 -10.09 25.22
C VAL A 1186 -23.70 -9.22 24.43
N ASP A 1187 -24.92 -9.76 24.28
CA ASP A 1187 -26.13 -9.06 23.84
C ASP A 1187 -26.46 -7.80 24.66
N ARG A 1188 -26.94 -6.72 24.03
CA ARG A 1188 -28.09 -5.94 24.58
C ARG A 1188 -28.81 -5.00 23.59
N VAL A 1189 -30.08 -5.34 23.41
CA VAL A 1189 -31.18 -4.59 22.76
C VAL A 1189 -31.51 -3.27 23.47
N PHE A 1190 -31.89 -2.20 22.74
CA PHE A 1190 -33.15 -1.42 22.91
C PHE A 1190 -33.36 -0.23 21.92
N SER A 1191 -34.33 -0.40 21.01
CA SER A 1191 -35.36 0.57 20.51
C SER A 1191 -35.13 2.10 20.46
N GLU A 1192 -35.23 2.69 19.24
CA GLU A 1192 -36.27 3.66 18.75
C GLU A 1192 -36.71 4.93 19.58
N PRO A 1193 -37.41 5.97 19.02
CA PRO A 1193 -37.36 6.61 17.66
C PRO A 1193 -37.70 8.16 17.60
N ILE A 1194 -37.67 8.80 16.39
CA ILE A 1194 -38.34 10.09 15.94
C ILE A 1194 -37.78 11.41 16.60
N VAL A 1195 -37.53 12.57 15.96
CA VAL A 1195 -38.41 13.58 15.28
C VAL A 1195 -37.56 14.63 14.47
N PRO A 1196 -38.06 15.24 13.36
CA PRO A 1196 -37.31 16.20 12.51
C PRO A 1196 -37.75 17.69 12.64
N LEU A 1197 -37.15 18.64 11.86
CA LEU A 1197 -37.79 19.76 11.07
C LEU A 1197 -37.09 21.17 11.03
N ILE A 1198 -36.74 21.61 9.80
CA ILE A 1198 -36.86 22.96 9.13
C ILE A 1198 -36.14 24.24 9.65
N PHE A 1199 -35.37 24.93 8.75
CA PHE A 1199 -35.48 26.35 8.24
C PHE A 1199 -34.08 26.86 7.78
N GLN A 1200 -33.73 27.05 6.49
CA GLN A 1200 -34.18 27.96 5.40
C GLN A 1200 -33.63 29.42 5.43
N GLN A 1201 -32.87 29.78 4.37
CA GLN A 1201 -33.00 31.00 3.51
C GLN A 1201 -31.90 32.11 3.44
N ALA A 1202 -31.52 32.42 2.18
CA ALA A 1202 -31.04 33.70 1.58
C ALA A 1202 -29.57 34.16 1.81
N SER A 1203 -28.82 34.88 0.93
CA SER A 1203 -28.86 35.36 -0.49
C SER A 1203 -27.88 36.57 -0.57
N LEU A 1204 -26.97 36.81 -1.54
CA LEU A 1204 -27.12 37.49 -2.87
C LEU A 1204 -25.72 37.84 -3.48
N GLU A 1205 -25.60 37.85 -4.83
CA GLU A 1205 -24.89 38.78 -5.78
C GLU A 1205 -23.52 39.46 -5.44
N GLY A 1206 -22.58 39.80 -6.36
CA GLY A 1206 -22.44 39.65 -7.83
C GLY A 1206 -21.42 40.65 -8.49
N GLU A 1207 -20.71 40.22 -9.57
CA GLU A 1207 -19.97 40.96 -10.65
C GLU A 1207 -18.96 42.16 -10.42
N SER A 1208 -17.77 42.17 -11.11
CA SER A 1208 -17.49 43.02 -12.32
C SER A 1208 -16.01 43.11 -12.87
N LEU A 1209 -15.78 42.55 -14.07
CA LEU A 1209 -15.05 43.00 -15.31
C LEU A 1209 -13.87 44.04 -15.41
N LEU A 1210 -12.81 43.62 -16.15
CA LEU A 1210 -12.06 44.27 -17.30
C LEU A 1210 -11.01 45.42 -17.16
N ARG A 1211 -9.77 45.22 -17.70
CA ARG A 1211 -9.15 45.88 -18.92
C ARG A 1211 -7.60 45.74 -19.13
N LYS A 1212 -7.19 45.30 -20.35
CA LYS A 1212 -6.18 45.83 -21.36
C LYS A 1212 -4.86 46.52 -20.90
N THR A 1213 -3.67 46.45 -21.54
CA THR A 1213 -3.24 46.11 -22.95
C THR A 1213 -1.71 45.91 -23.09
N ALA A 1214 -1.30 44.94 -23.93
CA ALA A 1214 -0.23 44.85 -24.97
C ALA A 1214 0.98 45.83 -25.09
N ASP A 1215 2.20 45.29 -25.36
CA ASP A 1215 2.96 45.46 -26.63
C ASP A 1215 4.23 44.54 -26.80
N GLU A 1216 4.60 44.30 -28.07
CA GLU A 1216 5.78 43.69 -28.77
C GLU A 1216 7.17 43.51 -28.06
N SER A 1217 8.16 42.69 -28.50
CA SER A 1217 8.29 41.50 -29.41
C SER A 1217 9.77 40.98 -29.41
N THR A 1218 10.02 39.66 -29.56
CA THR A 1218 11.07 38.97 -30.38
C THR A 1218 11.18 37.49 -29.98
N ALA A 1219 11.38 36.60 -30.96
CA ALA A 1219 11.25 35.14 -30.80
C ALA A 1219 12.58 34.38 -30.57
N ASP A 1220 12.47 33.23 -29.91
CA ASP A 1220 13.18 31.99 -30.26
C ASP A 1220 12.24 30.80 -29.91
N GLU A 1221 12.18 29.76 -30.74
CA GLU A 1221 11.14 28.71 -30.69
C GLU A 1221 11.72 27.37 -30.18
N SER A 1222 11.28 26.92 -29.00
CA SER A 1222 11.03 25.49 -28.65
C SER A 1222 10.77 25.33 -27.15
N SER A 1223 9.51 25.50 -26.72
CA SER A 1223 9.05 25.10 -25.38
C SER A 1223 7.53 25.10 -25.33
N ASP A 1224 6.90 23.97 -25.63
CA ASP A 1224 5.51 23.77 -25.25
C ASP A 1224 5.43 23.54 -23.73
N ARG A 1225 4.40 24.14 -23.13
CA ARG A 1225 4.14 24.13 -21.70
C ARG A 1225 2.80 23.47 -21.44
N GLU A 1226 2.81 22.33 -20.76
CA GLU A 1226 1.66 21.90 -19.97
C GLU A 1226 1.72 22.62 -18.62
N VAL A 1227 1.08 23.80 -18.54
CA VAL A 1227 0.78 24.50 -17.27
C VAL A 1227 -0.53 25.29 -17.46
N THR A 1228 -1.65 24.59 -17.68
CA THR A 1228 -2.98 25.23 -17.77
C THR A 1228 -4.17 24.44 -17.21
N ASP A 1229 -4.04 23.15 -16.88
CA ASP A 1229 -5.24 22.29 -16.80
C ASP A 1229 -5.81 22.12 -15.37
N GLU A 1230 -5.01 22.30 -14.32
CA GLU A 1230 -5.52 22.28 -12.93
C GLU A 1230 -6.22 23.60 -12.51
N PHE A 1231 -6.10 24.70 -13.28
CA PHE A 1231 -6.63 26.00 -12.85
C PHE A 1231 -8.10 26.26 -13.23
N PHE A 1232 -8.73 25.37 -14.00
CA PHE A 1232 -10.15 25.50 -14.39
C PHE A 1232 -11.12 24.54 -13.69
N ALA A 1233 -10.64 23.46 -13.07
CA ALA A 1233 -11.48 22.58 -12.24
C ALA A 1233 -12.03 23.27 -10.97
N MET A 1234 -11.29 24.26 -10.44
CA MET A 1234 -11.62 24.95 -9.18
C MET A 1234 -12.81 25.94 -9.22
N LEU A 1235 -13.54 26.08 -10.34
CA LEU A 1235 -14.59 27.09 -10.49
C LEU A 1235 -16.02 26.57 -10.72
N GLU A 1236 -16.25 25.25 -10.80
CA GLU A 1236 -17.61 24.70 -10.98
C GLU A 1236 -18.20 23.90 -9.79
N GLU A 1237 -17.43 23.53 -8.75
CA GLU A 1237 -18.01 22.95 -7.52
C GLU A 1237 -18.66 23.97 -6.56
N ALA A 1238 -18.69 25.26 -6.92
CA ALA A 1238 -19.44 26.27 -6.18
C ALA A 1238 -20.94 26.33 -6.54
N ALA A 1239 -21.45 25.48 -7.44
CA ALA A 1239 -22.71 25.75 -8.13
C ALA A 1239 -23.62 24.56 -8.49
N LEU A 1240 -23.74 23.47 -7.70
CA LEU A 1240 -24.89 22.53 -7.86
C LEU A 1240 -25.37 21.73 -6.64
N VAL A 1241 -25.25 22.25 -5.40
CA VAL A 1241 -26.10 21.80 -4.28
C VAL A 1241 -27.22 22.81 -4.01
N THR A 1242 -28.21 22.84 -4.90
CA THR A 1242 -29.56 23.36 -4.61
C THR A 1242 -30.54 22.90 -5.69
N ASN A 1243 -31.04 21.66 -5.56
CA ASN A 1243 -32.41 21.21 -5.87
C ASN A 1243 -32.48 19.67 -5.97
N PHE A 1244 -32.51 18.97 -4.84
CA PHE A 1244 -33.67 18.13 -4.46
C PHE A 1244 -33.72 17.93 -2.94
#